data_AF-A0AAJ4DQT5-F1
#
_entry.id   AF-A0AAJ4DQT5-F1
#
_cell.length_a   1.000
_cell.length_b   1.000
_cell.length_c   1.000
_cell.angle_alpha   90.00
_cell.angle_beta   90.00
_cell.angle_gamma   90.00
#
_symmetry.space_group_name_H-M   'P 1'
#
loop_
_entity.id
_entity.type
_entity.pdbx_description
1 polymer ?
#
loop_
_entity_poly.entity_id
_entity_poly.type
_entity_poly.pdbx_seq_one_letter_code
_entity_poly.pdbx_strand_id
1 'polypeptide(L)'
;MAILARQRLLVSAVCASSILLLSACGGGGGDSSPTATPNNEQRPGSGNSAPDLPPGKTTKPYAYENTRFAFANGCYNLKADGRFISESTGETYGVTNNASQAARFYLRPTELGAYLLMSDYQREAGQAGQFELLGISDPGGEFLDTTGMFIGELSYLVAGLGDTTNLLLDPIAPLGGLLRELGESLEYAGDQLANTDVRPALATVDSPNDLAVWKLNKLQDSEYTLTSAVTGLMLGASEEGLTLSSPSLRDTSNAFTFEPAQGCADYPEADLSLEVADKRGPAVYLREVDRFKNIKGIDNDDIFGYVDTHSHISAYEFIGGRVNYGAPFHKFGVTHALENCEVAHGPWGTTGFLELVTSGTGPHDTQGWPTFNDWPRFNSLQHHQSYYRWLERAHYSGMKILVNHLVHNEVLCGINPQKQNDCDPMEAILLQIQRMYEMQNYIDAQHGGPGEGWFQIVTSPAQAREVIGEGKMAVVLGIEMSKVMRCGEFMGVPECTAQDIVERLDQLYQLGVRNMFPVHKFDNAFGGHLPDLSSGIGIGAVLYGGNLLETGHPIEFEECPEGTEYVGDETDQNADMQAFGILDQLLFQIDYLGDRFPETPEELKALDPRQGTGHLCNRRGLTDLGDFLIQELVRRKMMIETDHISRKAAARILDITQKLGYPVINSHGGWGGTEALRDRIAAQGGITASFGGTREDWVDKLVRDGNRPRPDDQKVGPFGGAGFASDVNGIAQLANNPGSAEDEARLYPFTSVDGRVVFHKQKTGDREFGLYDGRGVAHYGLYPDQIADMMLHSDRPQELIDDAVNQLFTSAEAYLRMWERIENAPL
;
A
#
# COMPACT_ATOMS: atom_id res chain seq x y z
N MET A 1 13.07 -5.18 -51.81
CA MET A 1 13.55 -6.57 -51.99
C MET A 1 14.99 -6.56 -52.50
N ALA A 2 15.85 -7.38 -51.92
CA ALA A 2 17.30 -7.52 -52.21
C ALA A 2 18.30 -6.56 -51.53
N ILE A 3 17.96 -5.96 -50.38
CA ILE A 3 18.96 -5.49 -49.37
C ILE A 3 18.32 -5.67 -47.98
N LEU A 4 18.07 -6.92 -47.58
CA LEU A 4 17.57 -7.28 -46.23
C LEU A 4 17.82 -8.77 -45.90
N ALA A 5 18.73 -9.43 -46.64
CA ALA A 5 18.99 -10.86 -46.55
C ALA A 5 20.45 -11.20 -46.16
N ARG A 6 21.19 -10.26 -45.54
CA ARG A 6 22.61 -10.46 -45.17
C ARG A 6 23.01 -10.02 -43.76
N GLN A 7 22.06 -9.88 -42.84
CA GLN A 7 22.32 -9.69 -41.40
C GLN A 7 21.54 -10.69 -40.52
N ARG A 8 21.44 -11.96 -40.95
CA ARG A 8 20.88 -13.08 -40.16
C ARG A 8 21.83 -14.29 -40.12
N LEU A 9 23.12 -14.03 -39.97
CA LEU A 9 24.16 -15.06 -39.88
C LEU A 9 25.26 -14.60 -38.91
N LEU A 10 24.88 -14.40 -37.64
CA LEU A 10 25.84 -14.30 -36.52
C LEU A 10 25.20 -14.49 -35.13
N VAL A 11 24.04 -15.15 -35.05
CA VAL A 11 23.42 -15.58 -33.78
C VAL A 11 22.92 -17.00 -33.97
N SER A 12 23.82 -17.98 -33.95
CA SER A 12 23.52 -19.43 -33.91
C SER A 12 24.78 -20.21 -33.52
N ALA A 13 25.20 -20.01 -32.28
CA ALA A 13 26.06 -20.87 -31.46
C ALA A 13 25.92 -20.25 -30.06
N VAL A 14 25.22 -20.81 -29.07
CA VAL A 14 25.40 -22.12 -28.46
C VAL A 14 24.07 -22.53 -27.82
N CYS A 15 23.46 -23.59 -28.32
CA CYS A 15 22.45 -24.39 -27.61
C CYS A 15 22.72 -25.83 -28.02
N ALA A 16 23.46 -26.55 -27.19
CA ALA A 16 23.65 -27.99 -27.30
C ALA A 16 23.84 -28.55 -25.90
N SER A 17 22.71 -28.78 -25.21
CA SER A 17 22.64 -29.59 -24.01
C SER A 17 22.07 -30.96 -24.38
N SER A 18 22.82 -31.98 -24.01
CA SER A 18 22.74 -33.37 -24.44
C SER A 18 21.51 -34.14 -23.93
N ILE A 19 21.12 -35.18 -24.68
CA ILE A 19 20.06 -36.16 -24.39
C ILE A 19 20.70 -37.55 -24.17
N LEU A 20 20.04 -38.41 -23.36
CA LEU A 20 20.14 -39.90 -23.14
C LEU A 20 20.92 -40.34 -21.87
N LEU A 21 20.48 -41.26 -20.99
CA LEU A 21 19.61 -42.46 -21.09
C LEU A 21 19.09 -42.97 -19.71
N LEU A 22 18.10 -43.88 -19.78
CA LEU A 22 17.25 -44.49 -18.75
C LEU A 22 17.84 -45.69 -17.93
N SER A 23 17.24 -45.88 -16.73
CA SER A 23 16.69 -47.13 -16.12
C SER A 23 17.50 -48.07 -15.17
N ALA A 24 16.97 -48.19 -13.93
CA ALA A 24 16.40 -49.37 -13.23
C ALA A 24 17.17 -50.17 -12.13
N CYS A 25 16.34 -50.55 -11.12
CA CYS A 25 16.45 -51.55 -10.02
C CYS A 25 17.09 -51.07 -8.68
N GLY A 26 16.55 -51.26 -7.46
CA GLY A 26 15.31 -51.90 -6.96
C GLY A 26 15.39 -52.14 -5.42
N GLY A 27 14.23 -52.19 -4.74
CA GLY A 27 13.99 -52.73 -3.37
C GLY A 27 14.22 -51.77 -2.19
N GLY A 28 13.42 -51.70 -1.12
CA GLY A 28 12.21 -52.41 -0.68
C GLY A 28 12.06 -52.31 0.85
N GLY A 29 10.85 -51.99 1.35
CA GLY A 29 10.32 -52.44 2.64
C GLY A 29 10.42 -51.52 3.88
N GLY A 30 9.28 -51.34 4.58
CA GLY A 30 9.28 -51.11 6.03
C GLY A 30 8.20 -50.15 6.58
N ASP A 31 7.01 -50.68 6.87
CA ASP A 31 5.95 -50.06 7.68
C ASP A 31 6.41 -49.51 9.04
N SER A 32 5.76 -48.44 9.54
CA SER A 32 4.81 -48.49 10.67
C SER A 32 4.75 -47.17 11.45
N SER A 33 3.55 -46.58 11.51
CA SER A 33 3.11 -45.67 12.58
C SER A 33 2.89 -46.46 13.89
N PRO A 34 2.80 -45.77 15.05
CA PRO A 34 1.46 -45.62 15.61
C PRO A 34 1.17 -44.28 16.31
N THR A 35 -0.12 -44.12 16.53
CA THR A 35 -0.97 -43.05 17.06
C THR A 35 -1.01 -42.94 18.59
N ALA A 36 -1.50 -41.77 19.06
CA ALA A 36 -2.39 -41.53 20.22
C ALA A 36 -1.82 -41.70 21.66
N THR A 37 -2.14 -40.94 22.72
CA THR A 37 -3.21 -39.97 23.11
C THR A 37 -2.82 -39.38 24.53
N PRO A 38 -3.69 -38.85 25.43
CA PRO A 38 -4.00 -37.42 25.67
C PRO A 38 -3.91 -37.00 27.17
N ASN A 39 -4.54 -35.87 27.54
CA ASN A 39 -4.91 -35.36 28.90
C ASN A 39 -3.95 -34.33 29.53
N ASN A 40 -4.37 -33.41 30.41
CA ASN A 40 -5.62 -32.69 30.75
C ASN A 40 -5.21 -31.70 31.87
N GLU A 41 -5.83 -30.52 31.94
CA GLU A 41 -6.02 -29.63 33.12
C GLU A 41 -4.86 -29.23 34.06
N GLN A 42 -4.67 -27.91 34.26
CA GLN A 42 -4.86 -27.25 35.58
C GLN A 42 -4.70 -25.71 35.54
N ARG A 43 -5.70 -24.99 36.09
CA ARG A 43 -5.59 -23.59 36.59
C ARG A 43 -4.94 -23.59 37.97
N PRO A 44 -4.14 -22.55 38.31
CA PRO A 44 -4.54 -21.57 39.33
C PRO A 44 -4.13 -20.14 38.89
N GLY A 45 -4.71 -19.01 39.30
CA GLY A 45 -5.07 -18.55 40.64
C GLY A 45 -4.67 -17.06 40.68
N SER A 46 -5.61 -16.20 41.06
CA SER A 46 -5.57 -14.74 41.00
C SER A 46 -4.49 -14.05 41.85
N GLY A 47 -3.95 -12.94 41.35
CA GLY A 47 -3.55 -11.78 42.17
C GLY A 47 -2.22 -11.11 41.81
N ASN A 48 -2.26 -10.00 41.07
CA ASN A 48 -1.82 -8.67 41.53
C ASN A 48 -1.80 -7.65 40.39
N SER A 49 -2.12 -6.42 40.78
CA SER A 49 -2.52 -5.25 40.00
C SER A 49 -1.41 -4.65 39.14
N ALA A 50 -1.71 -4.36 37.87
CA ALA A 50 -0.87 -3.60 36.95
C ALA A 50 -1.04 -2.07 37.16
N PRO A 51 0.00 -1.24 36.93
CA PRO A 51 -0.11 0.22 36.97
C PRO A 51 -0.73 0.81 35.69
N ASP A 52 -1.45 1.91 35.85
CA ASP A 52 -2.27 2.61 34.84
C ASP A 52 -1.52 3.06 33.57
N LEU A 53 -2.07 2.70 32.41
CA LEU A 53 -1.78 3.25 31.08
C LEU A 53 -2.82 4.35 30.71
N PRO A 54 -2.52 5.25 29.75
CA PRO A 54 -3.43 6.32 29.33
C PRO A 54 -4.81 5.78 28.90
N PRO A 55 -5.91 6.52 29.15
CA PRO A 55 -7.26 5.98 28.99
C PRO A 55 -7.62 5.78 27.50
N GLY A 56 -7.92 4.53 27.11
CA GLY A 56 -8.45 4.22 25.78
C GLY A 56 -8.33 2.76 25.29
N LYS A 57 -7.52 1.90 25.93
CA LYS A 57 -7.35 0.50 25.49
C LYS A 57 -8.22 -0.45 26.30
N THR A 58 -9.25 -1.05 25.69
CA THR A 58 -9.90 -2.26 26.21
C THR A 58 -8.92 -3.42 26.10
N THR A 59 -8.39 -3.90 27.22
CA THR A 59 -7.42 -5.00 27.28
C THR A 59 -8.11 -6.36 27.07
N LYS A 60 -8.15 -6.84 25.82
CA LYS A 60 -8.04 -8.29 25.60
C LYS A 60 -6.63 -8.70 26.11
N PRO A 61 -6.46 -9.81 26.85
CA PRO A 61 -5.11 -10.32 27.13
C PRO A 61 -4.42 -10.55 25.79
N TYR A 62 -3.25 -9.94 25.57
CA TYR A 62 -2.59 -10.04 24.26
C TYR A 62 -2.21 -11.51 24.02
N ALA A 63 -2.48 -12.05 22.83
CA ALA A 63 -2.13 -13.43 22.50
C ALA A 63 -0.61 -13.72 22.64
N TYR A 64 0.18 -12.65 22.65
CA TYR A 64 1.63 -12.63 22.65
C TYR A 64 2.26 -12.10 23.95
N GLU A 65 1.50 -12.00 25.05
CA GLU A 65 2.05 -11.73 26.39
C GLU A 65 3.15 -12.77 26.72
N ASN A 66 4.37 -12.30 26.99
CA ASN A 66 5.59 -13.12 27.17
C ASN A 66 6.20 -13.72 25.90
N THR A 67 6.02 -13.10 24.73
CA THR A 67 6.79 -13.45 23.52
C THR A 67 7.82 -12.37 23.19
N ARG A 68 8.54 -12.53 22.08
CA ARG A 68 9.44 -11.49 21.56
C ARG A 68 8.73 -10.23 21.06
N PHE A 69 7.40 -10.25 20.92
CA PHE A 69 6.60 -9.12 20.40
C PHE A 69 6.11 -8.17 21.50
N ALA A 70 6.16 -8.59 22.77
CA ALA A 70 5.64 -7.84 23.90
C ALA A 70 6.40 -6.52 24.20
N PHE A 71 7.54 -6.30 23.54
CA PHE A 71 8.40 -5.13 23.78
C PHE A 71 8.15 -3.97 22.81
N ALA A 72 7.24 -4.15 21.84
CA ALA A 72 6.90 -3.14 20.85
C ALA A 72 6.52 -1.80 21.47
N ASN A 73 7.23 -0.75 21.05
CA ASN A 73 6.98 0.64 21.43
C ASN A 73 7.01 0.85 22.96
N GLY A 74 7.75 0.01 23.69
CA GLY A 74 7.92 0.10 25.14
C GLY A 74 9.29 0.67 25.54
N CYS A 75 9.38 1.12 26.79
CA CYS A 75 10.58 1.71 27.39
C CYS A 75 11.21 0.74 28.39
N TYR A 76 12.46 0.35 28.18
CA TYR A 76 13.12 -0.70 28.98
C TYR A 76 14.57 -0.38 29.32
N ASN A 77 15.00 -0.78 30.50
CA ASN A 77 16.40 -0.98 30.83
C ASN A 77 16.78 -2.44 30.51
N LEU A 78 17.91 -2.64 29.85
CA LEU A 78 18.40 -3.97 29.47
C LEU A 78 19.42 -4.45 30.49
N LYS A 79 19.23 -5.68 30.99
CA LYS A 79 20.09 -6.28 32.02
C LYS A 79 20.50 -7.70 31.68
N ALA A 80 21.80 -7.97 31.72
CA ALA A 80 22.38 -9.31 31.60
C ALA A 80 23.49 -9.51 32.63
N ASP A 81 23.61 -10.73 33.16
CA ASP A 81 24.60 -11.08 34.20
C ASP A 81 24.67 -10.08 35.38
N GLY A 82 23.52 -9.55 35.81
CA GLY A 82 23.44 -8.57 36.91
C GLY A 82 23.88 -7.14 36.57
N ARG A 83 24.28 -6.87 35.32
CA ARG A 83 24.71 -5.56 34.80
C ARG A 83 23.66 -4.98 33.86
N PHE A 84 23.49 -3.67 33.90
CA PHE A 84 22.70 -2.91 32.94
C PHE A 84 23.58 -2.33 31.85
N ILE A 85 23.03 -2.13 30.66
CA ILE A 85 23.63 -1.23 29.66
C ILE A 85 23.53 0.20 30.20
N SER A 86 24.65 0.94 30.25
CA SER A 86 24.68 2.33 30.74
C SER A 86 24.49 3.32 29.60
N GLU A 87 24.11 4.57 29.94
CA GLU A 87 24.09 5.69 28.99
C GLU A 87 25.42 5.81 28.23
N SER A 88 25.33 6.31 26.99
CA SER A 88 26.50 6.48 26.14
C SER A 88 27.41 7.59 26.66
N THR A 89 28.73 7.39 26.56
CA THR A 89 29.73 8.44 26.79
C THR A 89 30.27 8.94 25.46
N GLY A 90 29.41 9.55 24.64
CA GLY A 90 29.73 10.01 23.29
C GLY A 90 29.44 8.92 22.25
N GLU A 91 30.44 8.11 21.92
CA GLU A 91 30.37 7.17 20.78
C GLU A 91 30.08 5.72 21.19
N THR A 92 30.12 5.39 22.49
CA THR A 92 30.01 4.01 22.96
C THR A 92 29.11 3.87 24.19
N TYR A 93 28.30 2.81 24.17
CA TYR A 93 27.55 2.36 25.34
C TYR A 93 28.47 1.57 26.29
N GLY A 94 28.22 1.72 27.58
CA GLY A 94 28.92 1.00 28.63
C GLY A 94 28.04 0.00 29.37
N VAL A 95 28.55 -0.45 30.51
CA VAL A 95 27.85 -1.36 31.44
C VAL A 95 27.94 -0.80 32.86
N THR A 96 26.89 -0.98 33.65
CA THR A 96 26.85 -0.52 35.05
C THR A 96 26.07 -1.48 35.93
N ASN A 97 26.47 -1.60 37.20
CA ASN A 97 25.71 -2.32 38.22
C ASN A 97 24.63 -1.42 38.87
N ASN A 98 24.62 -0.13 38.55
CA ASN A 98 23.69 0.83 39.12
C ASN A 98 22.51 1.06 38.17
N ALA A 99 21.33 0.56 38.54
CA ALA A 99 20.09 0.76 37.79
C ALA A 99 19.78 2.25 37.52
N SER A 100 20.20 3.17 38.39
CA SER A 100 19.97 4.61 38.18
C SER A 100 20.82 5.22 37.07
N GLN A 101 21.82 4.50 36.56
CA GLN A 101 22.71 4.91 35.46
C GLN A 101 22.46 4.07 34.19
N ALA A 102 21.42 3.23 34.21
CA ALA A 102 21.06 2.40 33.07
C ALA A 102 20.48 3.27 31.96
N ALA A 103 20.95 3.05 30.73
CA ALA A 103 20.33 3.59 29.53
C ALA A 103 18.90 3.07 29.42
N ARG A 104 17.99 3.95 29.03
CA ARG A 104 16.57 3.64 28.82
C ARG A 104 16.35 3.54 27.32
N PHE A 105 15.96 2.38 26.84
CA PHE A 105 15.76 2.15 25.42
C PHE A 105 14.27 2.12 25.09
N TYR A 106 13.87 2.96 24.15
CA TYR A 106 12.63 2.79 23.41
C TYR A 106 12.85 1.69 22.36
N LEU A 107 12.09 0.59 22.46
CA LEU A 107 12.17 -0.53 21.53
C LEU A 107 11.20 -0.31 20.37
N ARG A 108 11.68 0.34 19.30
CA ARG A 108 10.90 0.59 18.09
C ARG A 108 10.95 -0.64 17.18
N PRO A 109 9.83 -1.31 16.88
CA PRO A 109 9.82 -2.43 15.95
C PRO A 109 10.16 -1.98 14.52
N THR A 110 11.06 -2.72 13.86
CA THR A 110 11.35 -2.57 12.42
C THR A 110 10.64 -3.62 11.58
N GLU A 111 10.41 -4.78 12.17
CA GLU A 111 9.63 -5.91 11.67
C GLU A 111 9.19 -6.76 12.87
N LEU A 112 8.45 -7.85 12.63
CA LEU A 112 7.96 -8.74 13.68
C LEU A 112 9.10 -9.37 14.50
N GLY A 113 9.34 -8.82 15.70
CA GLY A 113 10.33 -9.34 16.65
C GLY A 113 11.75 -8.82 16.43
N ALA A 114 11.93 -7.79 15.61
CA ALA A 114 13.19 -7.06 15.48
C ALA A 114 12.98 -5.58 15.80
N TYR A 115 13.98 -4.97 16.44
CA TYR A 115 13.85 -3.67 17.07
C TYR A 115 15.08 -2.80 16.84
N LEU A 116 14.84 -1.50 16.69
CA LEU A 116 15.81 -0.46 17.02
C LEU A 116 15.77 -0.22 18.53
N LEU A 117 16.94 -0.09 19.13
CA LEU A 117 17.10 0.24 20.55
C LEU A 117 17.54 1.70 20.65
N MET A 118 16.57 2.61 20.78
CA MET A 118 16.80 4.06 20.81
C MET A 118 16.89 4.55 22.25
N SER A 119 18.04 5.11 22.63
CA SER A 119 18.24 5.68 23.97
C SER A 119 17.85 7.15 24.05
N ASP A 120 18.07 7.91 22.97
CA ASP A 120 17.65 9.31 22.86
C ASP A 120 17.25 9.67 21.42
N TYR A 121 16.46 10.73 21.29
CA TYR A 121 16.15 11.39 20.03
C TYR A 121 15.92 12.88 20.29
N GLN A 122 16.73 13.72 19.67
CA GLN A 122 16.65 15.17 19.81
C GLN A 122 16.43 15.82 18.46
N ARG A 123 15.50 16.79 18.42
CA ARG A 123 15.16 17.49 17.19
C ARG A 123 14.76 18.93 17.47
N GLU A 124 15.34 19.85 16.71
CA GLU A 124 14.84 21.22 16.59
C GLU A 124 13.85 21.35 15.41
N ALA A 125 12.94 22.33 15.47
CA ALA A 125 12.02 22.60 14.36
C ALA A 125 12.79 22.87 13.06
N GLY A 126 12.37 22.24 11.96
CA GLY A 126 13.02 22.30 10.66
C GLY A 126 14.14 21.28 10.44
N GLN A 127 14.59 20.56 11.46
CA GLN A 127 15.66 19.56 11.34
C GLN A 127 15.10 18.14 11.40
N ALA A 128 15.71 17.18 10.70
CA ALA A 128 15.32 15.77 10.73
C ALA A 128 15.46 15.12 12.13
N GLY A 129 16.34 15.69 12.97
CA GLY A 129 16.67 15.20 14.30
C GLY A 129 17.90 14.28 14.29
N GLN A 130 18.44 14.04 15.48
CA GLN A 130 19.58 13.16 15.71
C GLN A 130 19.14 12.04 16.64
N PHE A 131 19.42 10.80 16.25
CA PHE A 131 19.12 9.62 17.07
C PHE A 131 20.33 9.23 17.91
N GLU A 132 20.08 8.53 19.01
CA GLU A 132 21.11 7.73 19.69
C GLU A 132 20.61 6.28 19.77
N LEU A 133 21.18 5.41 18.93
CA LEU A 133 20.77 4.02 18.79
C LEU A 133 21.91 3.08 19.20
N LEU A 134 21.60 1.98 19.86
CA LEU A 134 22.56 0.89 20.02
C LEU A 134 22.70 0.13 18.70
N GLY A 135 23.88 0.14 18.10
CA GLY A 135 24.14 -0.54 16.82
C GLY A 135 25.61 -0.86 16.59
N ILE A 136 25.94 -1.17 15.33
CA ILE A 136 27.30 -1.38 14.86
C ILE A 136 27.71 -0.18 13.99
N SER A 137 28.89 0.39 14.24
CA SER A 137 29.40 1.53 13.48
C SER A 137 29.84 1.16 12.06
N ASP A 138 29.68 2.09 11.13
CA ASP A 138 30.28 2.06 9.78
C ASP A 138 31.24 3.24 9.60
N PRO A 139 32.43 3.21 10.22
CA PRO A 139 33.35 4.35 10.20
C PRO A 139 33.93 4.63 8.80
N GLY A 140 33.87 3.65 7.89
CA GLY A 140 34.32 3.78 6.51
C GLY A 140 33.24 4.26 5.54
N GLY A 141 31.96 4.17 5.92
CA GLY A 141 30.84 4.34 5.00
C GLY A 141 30.84 3.28 3.88
N GLU A 142 31.39 2.10 4.15
CA GLU A 142 31.60 1.04 3.17
C GLU A 142 30.53 -0.07 3.27
N PHE A 143 29.80 -0.14 4.38
CA PHE A 143 28.82 -1.19 4.64
C PHE A 143 27.38 -0.76 4.36
N LEU A 144 27.06 0.52 4.51
CA LEU A 144 25.73 1.08 4.32
C LEU A 144 25.68 1.96 3.07
N ASP A 145 24.55 1.92 2.36
CA ASP A 145 24.23 2.94 1.37
C ASP A 145 23.66 4.21 2.05
N THR A 146 23.34 5.22 1.24
CA THR A 146 22.79 6.50 1.74
C THR A 146 21.41 6.38 2.38
N THR A 147 20.72 5.26 2.21
CA THR A 147 19.40 4.97 2.79
C THR A 147 19.49 4.15 4.08
N GLY A 148 20.71 3.81 4.52
CA GLY A 148 20.94 2.97 5.70
C GLY A 148 20.72 1.49 5.44
N MET A 149 20.70 1.05 4.18
CA MET A 149 20.61 -0.35 3.79
C MET A 149 22.00 -0.98 3.70
N PHE A 150 22.14 -2.22 4.15
CA PHE A 150 23.42 -2.94 4.08
C PHE A 150 23.76 -3.37 2.65
N ILE A 151 24.91 -2.92 2.15
CA ILE A 151 25.45 -3.22 0.81
C ILE A 151 26.84 -3.87 0.82
N GLY A 152 27.51 -3.94 1.98
CA GLY A 152 28.85 -4.47 2.10
C GLY A 152 28.93 -5.99 2.14
N GLU A 153 30.15 -6.55 2.14
CA GLU A 153 30.32 -7.99 2.37
C GLU A 153 30.26 -8.34 3.86
N LEU A 154 29.40 -9.29 4.19
CA LEU A 154 29.22 -9.76 5.57
C LEU A 154 30.53 -10.32 6.18
N SER A 155 31.36 -10.98 5.38
CA SER A 155 32.68 -11.50 5.78
C SER A 155 33.61 -10.41 6.31
N TYR A 156 33.68 -9.26 5.62
CA TYR A 156 34.51 -8.12 6.03
C TYR A 156 33.96 -7.44 7.28
N LEU A 157 32.64 -7.26 7.37
CA LEU A 157 32.00 -6.71 8.57
C LEU A 157 32.29 -7.59 9.81
N VAL A 158 32.10 -8.90 9.70
CA VAL A 158 32.36 -9.85 10.79
C VAL A 158 33.85 -9.91 11.14
N ALA A 159 34.74 -9.84 10.15
CA ALA A 159 36.19 -9.81 10.39
C ALA A 159 36.64 -8.53 11.13
N GLY A 160 36.04 -7.38 10.79
CA GLY A 160 36.33 -6.09 11.41
C GLY A 160 35.85 -5.97 12.87
N LEU A 161 34.79 -6.69 13.25
CA LEU A 161 34.23 -6.68 14.61
C LEU A 161 35.08 -7.42 15.65
N GLY A 162 36.13 -8.13 15.23
CA GLY A 162 37.18 -8.62 16.12
C GLY A 162 36.74 -9.68 17.16
N ASP A 163 36.49 -10.91 16.71
CA ASP A 163 36.90 -12.16 17.37
C ASP A 163 36.56 -13.35 16.45
N THR A 164 37.28 -13.48 15.34
CA THR A 164 37.00 -14.51 14.31
C THR A 164 37.70 -15.84 14.56
N THR A 165 38.23 -16.10 15.76
CA THR A 165 39.01 -17.33 15.97
C THR A 165 38.19 -18.61 16.00
N ASN A 166 36.84 -18.56 16.01
CA ASN A 166 35.98 -19.76 15.97
C ASN A 166 34.64 -19.57 15.22
N LEU A 167 34.64 -18.96 14.04
CA LEU A 167 33.44 -18.95 13.17
C LEU A 167 33.33 -20.27 12.39
N LEU A 168 32.84 -21.33 13.03
CA LEU A 168 32.29 -22.50 12.32
C LEU A 168 30.88 -22.14 11.87
N LEU A 169 30.72 -21.81 10.59
CA LEU A 169 29.40 -21.68 9.95
C LEU A 169 28.72 -23.05 9.96
N ASP A 170 27.82 -23.27 10.92
CA ASP A 170 26.99 -24.46 11.00
C ASP A 170 25.78 -24.29 10.04
N PRO A 171 25.60 -25.14 9.01
CA PRO A 171 24.61 -24.94 7.95
C PRO A 171 23.16 -25.22 8.37
N ILE A 172 22.84 -25.27 9.67
CA ILE A 172 21.52 -25.68 10.17
C ILE A 172 20.93 -24.60 11.10
N ALA A 173 20.52 -23.49 10.50
CA ALA A 173 19.49 -22.60 11.05
C ALA A 173 18.53 -22.24 9.91
N PRO A 174 17.21 -22.08 10.16
CA PRO A 174 16.22 -21.84 9.11
C PRO A 174 16.27 -20.37 8.67
N LEU A 175 17.37 -19.98 8.03
CA LEU A 175 17.52 -18.74 7.28
C LEU A 175 17.14 -19.02 5.82
N GLY A 176 15.86 -19.32 5.60
CA GLY A 176 15.30 -19.41 4.26
C GLY A 176 15.14 -18.01 3.68
N GLY A 177 16.00 -17.65 2.71
CA GLY A 177 15.91 -16.39 1.96
C GLY A 177 17.27 -15.93 1.46
N LEU A 178 18.19 -15.60 2.38
CA LEU A 178 19.48 -14.99 2.05
C LEU A 178 20.57 -15.96 1.55
N LEU A 179 20.43 -17.27 1.80
CA LEU A 179 21.49 -18.25 1.50
C LEU A 179 21.43 -18.86 0.09
N ARG A 180 20.48 -18.46 -0.76
CA ARG A 180 20.36 -19.01 -2.13
C ARG A 180 20.98 -18.13 -3.21
N GLU A 181 21.36 -16.90 -2.90
CA GLU A 181 22.05 -15.97 -3.81
C GLU A 181 23.58 -15.95 -3.62
N LEU A 182 24.08 -16.55 -2.53
CA LEU A 182 25.50 -16.57 -2.17
C LEU A 182 26.30 -17.72 -2.82
N GLY A 183 25.69 -18.48 -3.72
CA GLY A 183 26.31 -19.63 -4.38
C GLY A 183 27.07 -19.32 -5.67
N GLU A 184 26.89 -18.13 -6.27
CA GLU A 184 27.38 -17.85 -7.64
C GLU A 184 28.27 -16.60 -7.80
N SER A 185 28.65 -15.90 -6.72
CA SER A 185 29.59 -14.74 -6.81
C SER A 185 31.06 -15.07 -6.49
N LEU A 186 31.39 -16.33 -6.23
CA LEU A 186 32.76 -16.78 -5.95
C LEU A 186 33.62 -16.97 -7.22
N GLU A 187 33.70 -15.96 -8.10
CA GLU A 187 34.80 -15.86 -9.08
C GLU A 187 34.91 -14.50 -9.80
N TYR A 188 34.72 -13.35 -9.14
CA TYR A 188 35.21 -12.09 -9.69
C TYR A 188 35.41 -11.00 -8.62
N ALA A 189 36.53 -10.27 -8.73
CA ALA A 189 36.93 -9.09 -7.94
C ALA A 189 37.77 -9.28 -6.66
N GLY A 190 38.77 -10.17 -6.69
CA GLY A 190 39.95 -10.00 -5.83
C GLY A 190 40.98 -9.08 -6.48
N ASP A 191 40.84 -7.74 -6.39
CA ASP A 191 41.98 -6.78 -6.45
C ASP A 191 41.63 -5.27 -6.29
N GLN A 192 40.61 -4.90 -5.53
CA GLN A 192 40.40 -3.50 -5.12
C GLN A 192 39.88 -3.48 -3.68
N LEU A 193 40.69 -2.90 -2.76
CA LEU A 193 40.42 -2.51 -1.36
C LEU A 193 41.49 -3.06 -0.41
N ALA A 194 42.72 -2.61 -0.61
CA ALA A 194 43.79 -2.71 0.36
C ALA A 194 44.23 -1.28 0.74
N ASN A 195 43.43 -0.55 1.54
CA ASN A 195 43.95 0.55 2.38
C ASN A 195 42.97 1.29 3.33
N THR A 196 41.80 0.76 3.68
CA THR A 196 41.01 1.31 4.80
C THR A 196 41.00 0.31 5.95
N ASP A 197 41.57 0.67 7.10
CA ASP A 197 41.48 -0.11 8.35
C ASP A 197 40.07 0.12 8.93
N VAL A 198 39.05 -0.48 8.30
CA VAL A 198 37.65 -0.36 8.72
C VAL A 198 37.48 -1.20 9.97
N ARG A 199 37.36 -0.54 11.14
CA ARG A 199 37.17 -1.19 12.44
C ARG A 199 35.75 -0.94 12.95
N PRO A 200 34.73 -1.65 12.40
CA PRO A 200 33.37 -1.59 12.92
C PRO A 200 33.36 -2.09 14.37
N ALA A 201 32.53 -1.49 15.21
CA ALA A 201 32.40 -1.83 16.63
C ALA A 201 30.97 -1.57 17.12
N LEU A 202 30.62 -2.10 18.29
CA LEU A 202 29.42 -1.66 18.99
C LEU A 202 29.55 -0.18 19.34
N ALA A 203 28.57 0.61 18.95
CA ALA A 203 28.62 2.06 19.03
C ALA A 203 27.23 2.67 19.23
N THR A 204 27.22 3.96 19.58
CA THR A 204 26.08 4.83 19.32
C THR A 204 26.00 5.11 17.82
N VAL A 205 24.85 4.84 17.22
CA VAL A 205 24.54 5.13 15.82
C VAL A 205 23.53 6.28 15.78
N ASP A 206 23.76 7.25 14.90
CA ASP A 206 23.04 8.53 14.87
C ASP A 206 21.81 8.56 13.95
N SER A 207 21.59 7.46 13.22
CA SER A 207 20.53 7.28 12.25
C SER A 207 20.02 5.83 12.25
N PRO A 208 18.71 5.59 12.13
CA PRO A 208 18.17 4.25 11.91
C PRO A 208 18.77 3.61 10.65
N ASN A 209 19.36 2.43 10.77
CA ASN A 209 19.94 1.68 9.66
C ASN A 209 20.02 0.19 9.99
N ASP A 210 20.38 -0.64 9.00
CA ASP A 210 20.42 -2.10 9.13
C ASP A 210 21.39 -2.60 10.21
N LEU A 211 22.48 -1.87 10.46
CA LEU A 211 23.47 -2.19 11.49
C LEU A 211 22.99 -1.90 12.92
N ALA A 212 21.88 -1.19 13.07
CA ALA A 212 21.23 -0.90 14.36
C ALA A 212 20.03 -1.82 14.67
N VAL A 213 19.72 -2.79 13.81
CA VAL A 213 18.56 -3.68 13.99
C VAL A 213 18.93 -4.93 14.79
N TRP A 214 18.17 -5.18 15.85
CA TRP A 214 18.35 -6.32 16.75
C TRP A 214 17.13 -7.25 16.76
N LYS A 215 17.35 -8.52 16.43
CA LYS A 215 16.34 -9.58 16.53
C LYS A 215 16.30 -10.13 17.95
N LEU A 216 15.11 -10.11 18.55
CA LEU A 216 14.87 -10.69 19.88
C LEU A 216 14.48 -12.16 19.76
N ASN A 217 15.22 -13.02 20.45
CA ASN A 217 14.91 -14.45 20.52
C ASN A 217 14.67 -14.85 21.96
N LYS A 218 13.53 -15.48 22.22
CA LYS A 218 13.16 -15.90 23.58
C LYS A 218 14.02 -17.09 24.03
N LEU A 219 14.51 -17.03 25.26
CA LEU A 219 15.18 -18.13 25.96
C LEU A 219 14.21 -18.80 26.95
N GLN A 220 14.73 -19.35 28.06
CA GLN A 220 13.91 -19.85 29.15
C GLN A 220 13.41 -18.68 30.01
N ASP A 221 12.29 -18.88 30.71
CA ASP A 221 11.67 -17.88 31.58
C ASP A 221 11.39 -16.53 30.88
N SER A 222 11.90 -15.42 31.42
CA SER A 222 11.77 -14.04 30.90
C SER A 222 13.06 -13.52 30.29
N GLU A 223 13.96 -14.42 29.88
CA GLU A 223 15.24 -14.08 29.27
C GLU A 223 15.18 -14.14 27.75
N TYR A 224 15.99 -13.31 27.11
CA TYR A 224 16.04 -13.14 25.66
C TYR A 224 17.48 -12.92 25.20
N THR A 225 17.80 -13.30 23.97
CA THR A 225 19.01 -12.82 23.30
C THR A 225 18.65 -11.70 22.34
N LEU A 226 19.59 -10.76 22.15
CA LEU A 226 19.56 -9.77 21.08
C LEU A 226 20.62 -10.13 20.04
N THR A 227 20.19 -10.36 18.81
CA THR A 227 21.06 -10.77 17.71
C THR A 227 21.05 -9.70 16.62
N SER A 228 22.20 -9.23 16.16
CA SER A 228 22.29 -8.30 15.03
C SER A 228 21.61 -8.92 13.80
N ALA A 229 20.68 -8.17 13.18
CA ALA A 229 19.93 -8.66 12.04
C ALA A 229 20.81 -8.93 10.81
N VAL A 230 21.90 -8.18 10.68
CA VAL A 230 22.89 -8.31 9.59
C VAL A 230 23.90 -9.40 9.90
N THR A 231 24.55 -9.36 11.07
CA THR A 231 25.70 -10.24 11.33
C THR A 231 25.36 -11.57 11.97
N GLY A 232 24.19 -11.70 12.61
CA GLY A 232 23.84 -12.87 13.39
C GLY A 232 24.60 -13.01 14.72
N LEU A 233 25.45 -12.04 15.08
CA LEU A 233 26.16 -12.03 16.35
C LEU A 233 25.25 -11.56 17.49
N MET A 234 25.40 -12.16 18.67
CA MET A 234 24.63 -11.82 19.87
C MET A 234 25.33 -10.73 20.67
N LEU A 235 24.54 -9.76 21.13
CA LEU A 235 24.97 -8.80 22.14
C LEU A 235 25.30 -9.52 23.45
N GLY A 236 26.37 -9.10 24.11
CA GLY A 236 26.73 -9.50 25.46
C GLY A 236 27.06 -8.29 26.33
N ALA A 237 26.81 -8.40 27.65
CA ALA A 237 27.24 -7.41 28.64
C ALA A 237 28.05 -8.11 29.74
N SER A 238 29.34 -7.78 29.84
CA SER A 238 30.28 -8.36 30.81
C SER A 238 30.90 -7.27 31.70
N GLU A 239 31.88 -7.61 32.55
CA GLU A 239 32.66 -6.60 33.28
C GLU A 239 33.55 -5.74 32.38
N GLU A 240 33.94 -6.28 31.22
CA GLU A 240 34.85 -5.63 30.27
C GLU A 240 34.12 -4.66 29.34
N GLY A 241 32.78 -4.68 29.32
CA GLY A 241 31.93 -3.81 28.51
C GLY A 241 30.88 -4.60 27.71
N LEU A 242 30.39 -3.98 26.64
CA LEU A 242 29.54 -4.66 25.67
C LEU A 242 30.39 -5.44 24.66
N THR A 243 29.92 -6.62 24.28
CA THR A 243 30.61 -7.50 23.33
C THR A 243 29.64 -8.07 22.30
N LEU A 244 30.20 -8.59 21.20
CA LEU A 244 29.48 -9.41 20.23
C LEU A 244 30.07 -10.82 20.25
N SER A 245 29.20 -11.83 20.22
CA SER A 245 29.62 -13.23 20.28
C SER A 245 28.79 -14.11 19.35
N SER A 246 29.39 -15.19 18.86
CA SER A 246 28.68 -16.20 18.07
C SER A 246 27.58 -16.88 18.92
N PRO A 247 26.41 -17.23 18.34
CA PRO A 247 25.40 -18.07 19.00
C PRO A 247 25.95 -19.36 19.64
N SER A 248 27.02 -19.93 19.09
CA SER A 248 27.67 -21.13 19.62
C SER A 248 28.47 -20.91 20.92
N LEU A 249 28.82 -19.67 21.23
CA LEU A 249 29.58 -19.28 22.42
C LEU A 249 28.69 -18.63 23.50
N ARG A 250 27.38 -18.77 23.38
CA ARG A 250 26.40 -18.16 24.29
C ARG A 250 26.68 -18.50 25.76
N ASP A 251 26.67 -17.48 26.60
CA ASP A 251 26.71 -17.62 28.06
C ASP A 251 25.69 -16.70 28.75
N THR A 252 25.82 -16.49 30.07
CA THR A 252 24.90 -15.65 30.87
C THR A 252 25.00 -14.17 30.54
N SER A 253 26.11 -13.71 29.94
CA SER A 253 26.28 -12.32 29.50
C SER A 253 25.40 -11.97 28.29
N ASN A 254 24.92 -12.97 27.54
CA ASN A 254 24.02 -12.80 26.40
C ASN A 254 22.54 -12.96 26.75
N ALA A 255 22.21 -13.34 27.99
CA ALA A 255 20.84 -13.57 28.44
C ALA A 255 20.30 -12.28 29.07
N PHE A 256 19.52 -11.52 28.30
CA PHE A 256 18.95 -10.26 28.71
C PHE A 256 17.56 -10.42 29.30
N THR A 257 17.32 -9.68 30.38
CA THR A 257 16.00 -9.36 30.91
C THR A 257 15.70 -7.89 30.62
N PHE A 258 14.45 -7.61 30.30
CA PHE A 258 13.96 -6.25 30.03
C PHE A 258 13.18 -5.75 31.24
N GLU A 259 13.76 -4.79 31.96
CA GLU A 259 13.11 -4.17 33.11
C GLU A 259 12.34 -2.92 32.65
N PRO A 260 11.01 -2.82 32.87
CA PRO A 260 10.24 -1.66 32.45
C PRO A 260 10.79 -0.35 33.03
N ALA A 261 10.95 0.64 32.17
CA ALA A 261 11.47 1.96 32.50
C ALA A 261 10.46 3.06 32.16
N GLN A 262 10.76 4.31 32.56
CA GLN A 262 9.95 5.48 32.24
C GLN A 262 10.83 6.62 31.75
N GLY A 263 10.25 7.51 30.93
CA GLY A 263 10.95 8.68 30.40
C GLY A 263 12.02 8.33 29.37
N CYS A 264 11.74 7.39 28.47
CA CYS A 264 12.45 7.27 27.19
C CYS A 264 12.05 8.43 26.28
N ALA A 265 12.92 8.80 25.34
CA ALA A 265 12.54 9.64 24.23
C ALA A 265 11.50 8.90 23.35
N ASP A 266 10.57 9.65 22.77
CA ASP A 266 9.60 9.12 21.81
C ASP A 266 10.24 8.95 20.44
N TYR A 267 9.92 7.86 19.74
CA TYR A 267 10.35 7.68 18.36
C TYR A 267 9.54 8.62 17.45
N PRO A 268 10.17 9.35 16.50
CA PRO A 268 9.46 10.27 15.62
C PRO A 268 8.41 9.57 14.77
N GLU A 269 7.20 10.11 14.76
CA GLU A 269 6.06 9.55 14.02
C GLU A 269 5.02 10.63 13.68
N ALA A 270 4.17 10.37 12.68
CA ALA A 270 3.01 11.20 12.38
C ALA A 270 1.92 11.07 13.45
N ASP A 271 1.38 12.20 13.90
CA ASP A 271 0.29 12.25 14.86
C ASP A 271 -1.05 11.89 14.18
N LEU A 272 -1.91 11.18 14.91
CA LEU A 272 -3.29 10.96 14.50
C LEU A 272 -4.16 12.21 14.75
N SER A 273 -3.71 13.12 15.61
CA SER A 273 -4.36 14.37 15.97
C SER A 273 -5.84 14.17 16.29
N LEU A 274 -6.13 13.20 17.17
CA LEU A 274 -7.48 12.81 17.55
C LEU A 274 -7.55 12.40 19.02
N GLU A 275 -8.77 12.42 19.55
CA GLU A 275 -9.12 11.91 20.88
C GLU A 275 -10.28 10.91 20.76
N VAL A 276 -10.10 9.73 21.35
CA VAL A 276 -11.17 8.74 21.45
C VAL A 276 -12.05 9.10 22.66
N ALA A 277 -13.17 9.78 22.41
CA ALA A 277 -14.08 10.29 23.42
C ALA A 277 -14.91 9.18 24.10
N ASP A 278 -15.16 8.07 23.40
CA ASP A 278 -15.88 6.92 23.94
C ASP A 278 -14.96 5.72 24.16
N LYS A 279 -14.96 5.15 25.37
CA LYS A 279 -14.11 4.01 25.75
C LYS A 279 -14.31 2.75 24.90
N ARG A 280 -15.42 2.65 24.18
CA ARG A 280 -15.70 1.55 23.26
C ARG A 280 -14.94 1.67 21.94
N GLY A 281 -14.32 2.82 21.66
CA GLY A 281 -13.75 3.12 20.36
C GLY A 281 -14.80 3.42 19.28
N PRO A 282 -14.37 3.66 18.03
CA PRO A 282 -15.28 3.88 16.90
C PRO A 282 -16.33 2.78 16.78
N ALA A 283 -17.55 3.14 16.39
CA ALA A 283 -18.64 2.18 16.21
C ALA A 283 -18.28 1.12 15.17
N VAL A 284 -18.75 -0.11 15.43
CA VAL A 284 -18.61 -1.24 14.51
C VAL A 284 -19.93 -1.50 13.79
N TYR A 285 -21.06 -1.43 14.51
CA TYR A 285 -22.37 -1.75 13.94
C TYR A 285 -23.29 -0.52 13.79
N LEU A 286 -24.13 -0.50 12.75
CA LEU A 286 -25.09 0.58 12.48
C LEU A 286 -26.00 0.84 13.68
N ARG A 287 -26.49 -0.21 14.35
CA ARG A 287 -27.37 -0.11 15.53
C ARG A 287 -26.72 0.53 16.75
N GLU A 288 -25.41 0.71 16.76
CA GLU A 288 -24.73 1.44 17.82
C GLU A 288 -24.85 2.96 17.69
N VAL A 289 -25.12 3.46 16.48
CA VAL A 289 -25.13 4.88 16.13
C VAL A 289 -26.56 5.41 16.09
N ASP A 290 -26.85 6.48 16.83
CA ASP A 290 -28.22 7.01 17.00
C ASP A 290 -28.92 7.30 15.67
N ARG A 291 -28.16 7.76 14.67
CA ARG A 291 -28.60 8.02 13.29
C ARG A 291 -29.28 6.81 12.63
N PHE A 292 -28.84 5.59 12.93
CA PHE A 292 -29.32 4.36 12.27
C PHE A 292 -30.19 3.47 13.17
N LYS A 293 -30.29 3.76 14.48
CA LYS A 293 -30.98 2.92 15.47
C LYS A 293 -32.44 2.62 15.17
N ASN A 294 -33.16 3.49 14.47
CA ASN A 294 -34.60 3.33 14.23
C ASN A 294 -34.95 3.14 12.75
N ILE A 295 -33.96 2.87 11.90
CA ILE A 295 -34.17 2.65 10.47
C ILE A 295 -34.61 1.19 10.24
N LYS A 296 -35.68 1.02 9.46
CA LYS A 296 -36.23 -0.30 9.13
C LYS A 296 -35.30 -1.02 8.15
N GLY A 297 -35.07 -2.31 8.37
CA GLY A 297 -34.26 -3.16 7.48
C GLY A 297 -32.76 -3.11 7.73
N ILE A 298 -32.32 -2.47 8.83
CA ILE A 298 -30.96 -2.59 9.37
C ILE A 298 -30.95 -3.69 10.45
N ASP A 299 -30.04 -4.64 10.37
CA ASP A 299 -29.88 -5.73 11.34
C ASP A 299 -28.86 -5.38 12.44
N ASN A 300 -28.69 -6.26 13.43
CA ASN A 300 -27.82 -5.98 14.58
C ASN A 300 -26.33 -6.12 14.25
N ASP A 301 -26.01 -6.90 13.24
CA ASP A 301 -24.68 -7.22 12.73
C ASP A 301 -24.30 -6.44 11.47
N ASP A 302 -25.16 -5.53 11.02
CA ASP A 302 -24.85 -4.63 9.91
C ASP A 302 -23.74 -3.65 10.29
N ILE A 303 -22.69 -3.61 9.48
CA ILE A 303 -21.50 -2.81 9.74
C ILE A 303 -21.75 -1.31 9.50
N PHE A 304 -21.36 -0.50 10.49
CA PHE A 304 -21.25 0.95 10.36
C PHE A 304 -19.89 1.33 9.80
N GLY A 305 -19.89 2.16 8.76
CA GLY A 305 -18.69 2.73 8.19
C GLY A 305 -18.71 2.75 6.67
N TYR A 306 -17.60 3.23 6.11
CA TYR A 306 -17.47 3.40 4.67
C TYR A 306 -16.34 2.58 4.08
N VAL A 307 -16.42 2.40 2.76
CA VAL A 307 -15.42 1.73 1.94
C VAL A 307 -14.77 2.73 1.00
N ASP A 308 -13.44 2.68 0.92
CA ASP A 308 -12.69 3.18 -0.23
C ASP A 308 -12.59 2.03 -1.24
N THR A 309 -13.35 2.13 -2.33
CA THR A 309 -13.53 1.05 -3.30
C THR A 309 -12.37 0.92 -4.26
N HIS A 310 -11.44 1.88 -4.31
CA HIS A 310 -10.36 1.90 -5.28
C HIS A 310 -9.19 2.76 -4.82
N SER A 311 -8.00 2.17 -4.68
CA SER A 311 -6.78 2.86 -4.22
C SER A 311 -5.50 2.14 -4.67
N HIS A 312 -4.36 2.85 -4.65
CA HIS A 312 -3.04 2.28 -4.98
C HIS A 312 -1.98 2.57 -3.91
N ILE A 313 -2.15 1.97 -2.73
CA ILE A 313 -1.22 2.11 -1.60
C ILE A 313 0.17 1.57 -1.96
N SER A 314 0.24 0.51 -2.78
CA SER A 314 1.49 -0.12 -3.23
C SER A 314 2.12 0.50 -4.49
N ALA A 315 1.58 1.62 -5.01
CA ALA A 315 2.06 2.20 -6.28
C ALA A 315 3.43 2.90 -6.22
N TYR A 316 4.17 2.89 -5.10
CA TYR A 316 5.59 3.26 -5.13
C TYR A 316 6.44 2.29 -5.97
N GLU A 317 5.94 1.07 -6.19
CA GLU A 317 6.58 0.07 -7.05
C GLU A 317 6.05 0.10 -8.50
N PHE A 318 5.05 0.94 -8.79
CA PHE A 318 4.42 1.11 -10.09
C PHE A 318 5.42 1.59 -11.17
N ILE A 319 5.25 1.17 -12.44
CA ILE A 319 6.08 1.58 -13.59
C ILE A 319 7.59 1.37 -13.30
N GLY A 320 7.93 0.23 -12.70
CA GLY A 320 9.32 -0.10 -12.38
C GLY A 320 9.85 0.62 -11.13
N GLY A 321 8.98 1.25 -10.34
CA GLY A 321 9.32 1.98 -9.12
C GLY A 321 9.86 3.39 -9.38
N ARG A 322 9.97 4.17 -8.30
CA ARG A 322 10.48 5.57 -8.29
C ARG A 322 9.67 6.58 -9.11
N VAL A 323 8.46 6.22 -9.53
CA VAL A 323 7.52 7.16 -10.16
C VAL A 323 6.74 7.94 -9.11
N ASN A 324 6.27 7.24 -8.07
CA ASN A 324 5.74 7.83 -6.86
C ASN A 324 6.83 7.80 -5.79
N TYR A 325 7.21 8.96 -5.28
CA TYR A 325 8.18 9.12 -4.21
C TYR A 325 7.53 9.01 -2.82
N GLY A 326 8.29 8.45 -1.89
CA GLY A 326 7.83 8.12 -0.55
C GLY A 326 7.24 6.71 -0.50
N ALA A 327 6.84 6.27 0.69
CA ALA A 327 6.29 4.94 0.92
C ALA A 327 5.17 4.97 1.95
N PRO A 328 4.17 4.06 1.86
CA PRO A 328 3.11 3.95 2.86
C PRO A 328 3.63 3.51 4.24
N PHE A 329 4.80 2.87 4.28
CA PHE A 329 5.54 2.55 5.50
C PHE A 329 7.02 2.39 5.18
N HIS A 330 7.87 2.44 6.21
CA HIS A 330 9.27 2.03 6.12
C HIS A 330 9.65 1.38 7.44
N LYS A 331 10.55 0.38 7.42
CA LYS A 331 11.03 -0.30 8.63
C LYS A 331 11.63 0.65 9.67
N PHE A 332 12.15 1.80 9.23
CA PHE A 332 12.69 2.87 10.09
C PHE A 332 11.71 4.03 10.35
N GLY A 333 10.45 3.92 9.95
CA GLY A 333 9.41 4.91 10.22
C GLY A 333 9.45 6.13 9.31
N VAL A 334 8.76 7.19 9.74
CA VAL A 334 8.41 8.37 8.92
C VAL A 334 9.62 9.11 8.36
N THR A 335 10.74 9.12 9.09
CA THR A 335 11.96 9.83 8.71
C THR A 335 12.60 9.31 7.44
N HIS A 336 12.27 8.08 7.04
CA HIS A 336 12.72 7.45 5.80
C HIS A 336 11.58 7.28 4.80
N ALA A 337 10.38 6.95 5.28
CA ALA A 337 9.22 6.74 4.41
C ALA A 337 8.83 7.99 3.61
N LEU A 338 9.07 9.19 4.18
CA LEU A 338 8.68 10.48 3.60
C LEU A 338 9.85 11.47 3.63
N GLU A 339 11.08 11.02 3.34
CA GLU A 339 12.28 11.86 3.37
C GLU A 339 12.34 12.87 2.19
N ASN A 340 13.47 13.51 1.93
CA ASN A 340 13.60 14.49 0.84
C ASN A 340 13.53 13.83 -0.56
N CYS A 341 12.56 14.23 -1.38
CA CYS A 341 12.34 13.65 -2.71
C CYS A 341 13.37 14.03 -3.78
N GLU A 342 14.34 14.89 -3.46
CA GLU A 342 15.41 15.30 -4.37
C GLU A 342 16.21 14.12 -4.93
N VAL A 343 16.31 13.02 -4.16
CA VAL A 343 16.98 11.79 -4.64
C VAL A 343 16.29 11.17 -5.86
N ALA A 344 14.97 11.35 -6.00
CA ALA A 344 14.19 10.82 -7.12
C ALA A 344 13.81 11.91 -8.13
N HIS A 345 13.41 13.09 -7.68
CA HIS A 345 12.93 14.17 -8.54
C HIS A 345 14.02 15.18 -8.90
N GLY A 346 15.25 14.98 -8.42
CA GLY A 346 16.36 15.89 -8.66
C GLY A 346 16.20 17.23 -7.93
N PRO A 347 17.18 18.14 -8.06
CA PRO A 347 17.14 19.44 -7.39
C PRO A 347 15.88 20.21 -7.77
N TRP A 348 15.15 20.70 -6.76
CA TRP A 348 13.87 21.41 -6.93
C TRP A 348 12.80 20.62 -7.71
N GLY A 349 12.84 19.29 -7.66
CA GLY A 349 11.85 18.45 -8.32
C GLY A 349 11.93 18.45 -9.85
N THR A 350 12.97 19.04 -10.45
CA THR A 350 13.01 19.36 -11.88
C THR A 350 13.17 18.16 -12.83
N THR A 351 13.44 16.96 -12.32
CA THR A 351 13.72 15.76 -13.12
C THR A 351 12.68 14.66 -12.96
N GLY A 352 11.52 14.93 -12.32
CA GLY A 352 10.44 13.96 -12.22
C GLY A 352 9.88 13.57 -13.59
N PHE A 353 10.12 12.34 -14.05
CA PHE A 353 9.72 11.90 -15.39
C PHE A 353 8.20 11.98 -15.62
N LEU A 354 7.40 11.61 -14.62
CA LEU A 354 5.94 11.67 -14.71
C LEU A 354 5.43 13.13 -14.75
N GLU A 355 6.15 14.09 -14.16
CA GLU A 355 5.76 15.51 -14.06
C GLU A 355 6.05 16.23 -15.39
N LEU A 356 7.11 15.79 -16.07
CA LEU A 356 7.41 16.16 -17.44
C LEU A 356 6.30 15.75 -18.44
N VAL A 357 5.50 14.74 -18.10
CA VAL A 357 4.54 14.06 -18.99
C VAL A 357 3.06 14.22 -18.56
N THR A 358 2.74 14.39 -17.27
CA THR A 358 1.37 14.19 -16.74
C THR A 358 0.91 15.10 -15.61
N SER A 359 1.69 16.08 -15.14
CA SER A 359 1.20 16.97 -14.07
C SER A 359 1.41 18.45 -14.28
N GLY A 360 2.29 18.88 -15.21
CA GLY A 360 2.53 20.30 -15.47
C GLY A 360 2.98 21.10 -14.24
N THR A 361 3.25 20.43 -13.12
CA THR A 361 3.77 21.04 -11.91
C THR A 361 5.20 21.46 -12.22
N GLY A 362 5.48 22.74 -12.01
CA GLY A 362 6.83 23.26 -12.18
C GLY A 362 7.76 22.72 -11.09
N PRO A 363 8.98 23.27 -10.98
CA PRO A 363 9.86 22.98 -9.87
C PRO A 363 9.13 23.09 -8.51
N HIS A 364 9.32 22.12 -7.62
CA HIS A 364 8.72 22.07 -6.29
C HIS A 364 9.80 21.95 -5.20
N ASP A 365 9.49 22.39 -3.98
CA ASP A 365 10.39 22.13 -2.84
C ASP A 365 10.32 20.64 -2.48
N THR A 366 11.47 19.98 -2.50
CA THR A 366 11.58 18.53 -2.37
C THR A 366 11.54 18.06 -0.91
N GLN A 367 11.65 18.98 0.06
CA GLN A 367 11.72 18.65 1.47
C GLN A 367 10.41 18.01 1.98
N GLY A 368 10.49 16.70 2.26
CA GLY A 368 9.48 15.95 3.00
C GLY A 368 9.61 16.15 4.51
N TRP A 369 9.74 15.06 5.27
CA TRP A 369 9.92 15.10 6.72
C TRP A 369 11.09 16.03 7.12
N PRO A 370 10.95 16.87 8.16
CA PRO A 370 9.74 17.06 8.97
C PRO A 370 8.84 18.21 8.50
N THR A 371 9.28 19.04 7.54
CA THR A 371 8.65 20.34 7.29
C THR A 371 7.56 20.32 6.22
N PHE A 372 7.65 19.42 5.24
CA PHE A 372 6.67 19.24 4.17
C PHE A 372 6.33 20.57 3.49
N ASN A 373 7.36 21.29 3.03
CA ASN A 373 7.21 22.67 2.57
C ASN A 373 6.22 22.80 1.40
N ASP A 374 6.18 21.78 0.54
CA ASP A 374 5.38 21.80 -0.69
C ASP A 374 4.48 20.57 -0.84
N TRP A 375 5.02 19.37 -0.70
CA TRP A 375 4.27 18.11 -0.81
C TRP A 375 4.00 17.47 0.57
N PRO A 376 2.99 16.59 0.71
CA PRO A 376 1.99 16.26 -0.31
C PRO A 376 0.90 17.34 -0.43
N ARG A 377 0.20 17.33 -1.57
CA ARG A 377 -1.00 18.11 -1.90
C ARG A 377 -1.95 17.23 -2.70
N PHE A 378 -3.22 17.64 -2.82
CA PHE A 378 -4.25 16.90 -3.55
C PHE A 378 -3.85 16.53 -4.99
N ASN A 379 -3.02 17.35 -5.64
CA ASN A 379 -2.56 17.15 -7.02
C ASN A 379 -1.07 16.76 -7.12
N SER A 380 -0.42 16.36 -6.03
CA SER A 380 0.96 15.88 -6.01
C SER A 380 1.04 14.43 -6.49
N LEU A 381 0.73 14.19 -7.76
CA LEU A 381 0.57 12.84 -8.35
C LEU A 381 1.81 11.93 -8.30
N GLN A 382 2.98 12.48 -7.98
CA GLN A 382 4.24 11.76 -7.82
C GLN A 382 4.64 11.54 -6.36
N HIS A 383 3.83 11.91 -5.39
CA HIS A 383 4.18 11.78 -3.98
C HIS A 383 3.20 10.86 -3.29
N HIS A 384 3.68 10.01 -2.40
CA HIS A 384 2.82 9.14 -1.61
C HIS A 384 1.93 9.94 -0.68
N GLN A 385 0.63 9.67 -0.76
CA GLN A 385 -0.41 10.32 0.04
C GLN A 385 -1.08 9.35 1.03
N SER A 386 -0.47 8.18 1.24
CA SER A 386 -1.06 7.01 1.90
C SER A 386 -0.20 6.40 3.01
N TYR A 387 0.59 7.22 3.71
CA TYR A 387 1.34 6.78 4.88
C TYR A 387 0.44 6.13 5.94
N TYR A 388 0.90 5.06 6.59
CA TYR A 388 0.04 4.19 7.39
C TYR A 388 -0.67 4.90 8.54
N ARG A 389 -0.04 5.90 9.17
CA ARG A 389 -0.67 6.71 10.23
C ARG A 389 -1.79 7.61 9.70
N TRP A 390 -1.69 8.06 8.45
CA TRP A 390 -2.75 8.81 7.78
C TRP A 390 -3.94 7.90 7.47
N LEU A 391 -3.68 6.67 7.01
CA LEU A 391 -4.71 5.64 6.85
C LEU A 391 -5.36 5.27 8.19
N GLU A 392 -4.57 5.17 9.26
CA GLU A 392 -5.07 4.90 10.61
C GLU A 392 -6.02 6.01 11.08
N ARG A 393 -5.70 7.29 10.83
CA ARG A 393 -6.60 8.40 11.14
C ARG A 393 -7.94 8.28 10.40
N ALA A 394 -7.92 7.89 9.12
CA ALA A 394 -9.15 7.61 8.36
C ALA A 394 -9.89 6.36 8.85
N HIS A 395 -9.19 5.36 9.39
CA HIS A 395 -9.83 4.22 10.05
C HIS A 395 -10.67 4.65 11.25
N TYR A 396 -10.11 5.53 12.10
CA TYR A 396 -10.81 6.07 13.27
C TYR A 396 -12.08 6.86 12.92
N SER A 397 -12.19 7.39 11.70
CA SER A 397 -13.42 8.08 11.25
C SER A 397 -14.50 7.15 10.70
N GLY A 398 -14.22 5.85 10.59
CA GLY A 398 -15.17 4.84 10.13
C GLY A 398 -14.83 4.20 8.79
N MET A 399 -13.62 4.38 8.24
CA MET A 399 -13.18 3.59 7.09
C MET A 399 -12.98 2.12 7.52
N LYS A 400 -13.83 1.21 7.04
CA LYS A 400 -13.80 -0.21 7.42
C LYS A 400 -13.20 -1.11 6.37
N ILE A 401 -13.33 -0.72 5.10
CA ILE A 401 -12.84 -1.51 3.97
C ILE A 401 -11.98 -0.59 3.08
N LEU A 402 -10.80 -1.09 2.73
CA LEU A 402 -9.90 -0.48 1.75
C LEU A 402 -9.62 -1.50 0.65
N VAL A 403 -9.96 -1.17 -0.58
CA VAL A 403 -9.60 -2.00 -1.74
C VAL A 403 -8.33 -1.42 -2.37
N ASN A 404 -7.24 -2.19 -2.34
CA ASN A 404 -5.97 -1.80 -2.93
C ASN A 404 -5.75 -2.55 -4.25
N HIS A 405 -5.70 -1.80 -5.35
CA HIS A 405 -5.45 -2.33 -6.68
C HIS A 405 -3.95 -2.28 -7.01
N LEU A 406 -3.41 -3.45 -7.33
CA LEU A 406 -2.02 -3.64 -7.72
C LEU A 406 -1.90 -3.19 -9.18
N VAL A 407 -1.12 -2.13 -9.43
CA VAL A 407 -1.15 -1.40 -10.72
C VAL A 407 0.18 -1.50 -11.46
N HIS A 408 0.14 -1.68 -12.78
CA HIS A 408 1.33 -1.66 -13.65
C HIS A 408 1.00 -1.34 -15.11
N ASN A 409 2.03 -0.87 -15.84
CA ASN A 409 1.97 -0.72 -17.30
C ASN A 409 3.36 -1.01 -17.88
N GLU A 410 3.48 -2.12 -18.62
CA GLU A 410 4.75 -2.62 -19.14
C GLU A 410 5.42 -1.63 -20.11
N VAL A 411 4.65 -1.02 -21.02
CA VAL A 411 5.17 -0.04 -21.98
C VAL A 411 5.71 1.21 -21.27
N LEU A 412 4.94 1.77 -20.34
CA LEU A 412 5.38 2.93 -19.57
C LEU A 412 6.62 2.60 -18.72
N CYS A 413 6.68 1.40 -18.15
CA CYS A 413 7.86 0.94 -17.42
C CYS A 413 9.08 0.84 -18.33
N GLY A 414 8.92 0.31 -19.55
CA GLY A 414 9.97 0.18 -20.54
C GLY A 414 10.66 1.51 -20.86
N ILE A 415 9.87 2.59 -20.94
CA ILE A 415 10.38 3.94 -21.24
C ILE A 415 10.78 4.76 -20.00
N ASN A 416 10.40 4.34 -18.79
CA ASN A 416 10.83 5.01 -17.55
C ASN A 416 12.36 4.87 -17.38
N PRO A 417 13.13 5.97 -17.41
CA PRO A 417 14.58 5.93 -17.24
C PRO A 417 15.00 5.75 -15.77
N GLN A 418 14.09 5.99 -14.82
CA GLN A 418 14.35 5.94 -13.38
C GLN A 418 13.96 4.60 -12.74
N LYS A 419 13.45 3.63 -13.52
CA LYS A 419 13.04 2.33 -13.00
C LYS A 419 14.18 1.62 -12.26
N GLN A 420 13.79 0.89 -11.23
CA GLN A 420 14.65 -0.01 -10.47
C GLN A 420 14.13 -1.46 -10.46
N ASN A 421 12.84 -1.66 -10.76
CA ASN A 421 12.19 -2.97 -10.78
C ASN A 421 12.00 -3.47 -12.22
N ASP A 422 11.72 -4.78 -12.35
CA ASP A 422 11.34 -5.42 -13.60
C ASP A 422 10.03 -4.80 -14.15
N CYS A 423 9.93 -4.76 -15.48
CA CYS A 423 8.73 -4.30 -16.19
C CYS A 423 7.77 -5.44 -16.53
N ASP A 424 8.15 -6.70 -16.24
CA ASP A 424 7.25 -7.83 -16.38
C ASP A 424 5.99 -7.64 -15.51
N PRO A 425 4.79 -7.73 -16.11
CA PRO A 425 3.55 -7.47 -15.39
C PRO A 425 3.31 -8.37 -14.18
N MET A 426 3.74 -9.64 -14.23
CA MET A 426 3.56 -10.56 -13.09
C MET A 426 4.58 -10.28 -11.99
N GLU A 427 5.85 -10.03 -12.32
CA GLU A 427 6.85 -9.67 -11.31
C GLU A 427 6.46 -8.39 -10.56
N ALA A 428 5.94 -7.38 -11.28
CA ALA A 428 5.45 -6.14 -10.68
C ALA A 428 4.28 -6.35 -9.71
N ILE A 429 3.33 -7.23 -10.04
CA ILE A 429 2.20 -7.56 -9.15
C ILE A 429 2.68 -8.36 -7.94
N LEU A 430 3.55 -9.35 -8.13
CA LEU A 430 4.08 -10.17 -7.03
C LEU A 430 4.84 -9.32 -6.02
N LEU A 431 5.64 -8.36 -6.49
CA LEU A 431 6.32 -7.39 -5.63
C LEU A 431 5.33 -6.57 -4.82
N GLN A 432 4.30 -6.00 -5.46
CA GLN A 432 3.30 -5.21 -4.74
C GLN A 432 2.50 -6.04 -3.73
N ILE A 433 2.17 -7.30 -4.03
CA ILE A 433 1.55 -8.21 -3.05
C ILE A 433 2.47 -8.39 -1.84
N GLN A 434 3.75 -8.66 -2.07
CA GLN A 434 4.74 -8.77 -1.00
C GLN A 434 4.76 -7.49 -0.14
N ARG A 435 4.77 -6.31 -0.77
CA ARG A 435 4.73 -5.01 -0.06
C ARG A 435 3.50 -4.84 0.82
N MET A 436 2.33 -5.30 0.37
CA MET A 436 1.10 -5.24 1.17
C MET A 436 1.18 -6.12 2.42
N TYR A 437 1.72 -7.34 2.31
CA TYR A 437 1.93 -8.19 3.49
C TYR A 437 3.05 -7.68 4.40
N GLU A 438 4.11 -7.07 3.85
CA GLU A 438 5.14 -6.39 4.63
C GLU A 438 4.55 -5.21 5.42
N MET A 439 3.64 -4.44 4.82
CA MET A 439 2.92 -3.35 5.49
C MET A 439 2.06 -3.87 6.64
N GLN A 440 1.29 -4.94 6.41
CA GLN A 440 0.51 -5.59 7.46
C GLN A 440 1.43 -6.03 8.61
N ASN A 441 2.51 -6.74 8.31
CA ASN A 441 3.46 -7.22 9.31
C ASN A 441 4.14 -6.08 10.07
N TYR A 442 4.43 -4.96 9.39
CA TYR A 442 4.97 -3.76 10.02
C TYR A 442 3.97 -3.18 11.03
N ILE A 443 2.71 -3.03 10.64
CA ILE A 443 1.64 -2.50 11.51
C ILE A 443 1.38 -3.46 12.67
N ASP A 444 1.33 -4.77 12.42
CA ASP A 444 1.24 -5.83 13.43
C ASP A 444 2.40 -5.74 14.44
N ALA A 445 3.63 -5.52 13.96
CA ALA A 445 4.80 -5.34 14.83
C ALA A 445 4.66 -4.11 15.73
N GLN A 446 4.07 -3.00 15.23
CA GLN A 446 3.78 -1.82 16.06
C GLN A 446 2.74 -2.08 17.16
N HIS A 447 1.87 -3.08 16.96
CA HIS A 447 0.71 -3.37 17.82
C HIS A 447 0.87 -4.61 18.71
N GLY A 448 2.07 -5.20 18.75
CA GLY A 448 2.41 -6.25 19.70
C GLY A 448 2.41 -7.67 19.13
N GLY A 449 2.35 -7.84 17.81
CA GLY A 449 2.61 -9.12 17.16
C GLY A 449 1.71 -9.42 15.96
N PRO A 450 1.91 -10.58 15.32
CA PRO A 450 1.16 -10.98 14.13
C PRO A 450 -0.36 -10.92 14.33
N GLY A 451 -1.08 -10.27 13.43
CA GLY A 451 -2.53 -10.10 13.48
C GLY A 451 -3.04 -9.11 14.54
N GLU A 452 -2.19 -8.47 15.35
CA GLU A 452 -2.62 -7.51 16.37
C GLU A 452 -2.82 -6.08 15.81
N GLY A 453 -2.32 -5.81 14.60
CA GLY A 453 -2.45 -4.53 13.92
C GLY A 453 -3.86 -4.25 13.41
N TRP A 454 -4.18 -2.97 13.23
CA TRP A 454 -5.49 -2.54 12.73
C TRP A 454 -5.69 -2.76 11.22
N PHE A 455 -4.64 -3.06 10.45
CA PHE A 455 -4.69 -3.24 9.00
C PHE A 455 -4.56 -4.71 8.65
N GLN A 456 -5.61 -5.36 8.15
CA GLN A 456 -5.59 -6.80 7.87
C GLN A 456 -6.07 -7.11 6.45
N ILE A 457 -5.25 -7.82 5.69
CA ILE A 457 -5.59 -8.35 4.36
C ILE A 457 -6.58 -9.51 4.53
N VAL A 458 -7.71 -9.41 3.83
CA VAL A 458 -8.81 -10.37 3.90
C VAL A 458 -9.13 -10.96 2.53
N THR A 459 -9.63 -12.19 2.55
CA THR A 459 -9.83 -13.01 1.34
C THR A 459 -11.25 -13.55 1.19
N SER A 460 -12.15 -13.21 2.11
CA SER A 460 -13.58 -13.54 2.07
C SER A 460 -14.39 -12.48 2.84
N PRO A 461 -15.68 -12.27 2.54
CA PRO A 461 -16.54 -11.37 3.30
C PRO A 461 -16.72 -11.84 4.74
N ALA A 462 -16.71 -13.16 5.01
CA ALA A 462 -16.75 -13.69 6.36
C ALA A 462 -15.53 -13.26 7.20
N GLN A 463 -14.33 -13.37 6.62
CA GLN A 463 -13.11 -12.89 7.25
C GLN A 463 -13.13 -11.36 7.41
N ALA A 464 -13.64 -10.63 6.41
CA ALA A 464 -13.79 -9.18 6.50
C ALA A 464 -14.70 -8.76 7.66
N ARG A 465 -15.84 -9.43 7.84
CA ARG A 465 -16.75 -9.21 8.99
C ARG A 465 -16.08 -9.51 10.32
N GLU A 466 -15.30 -10.60 10.41
CA GLU A 466 -14.54 -10.94 11.61
C GLU A 466 -13.53 -9.84 11.97
N VAL A 467 -12.68 -9.45 11.02
CA VAL A 467 -11.68 -8.38 11.18
C VAL A 467 -12.33 -7.06 11.60
N ILE A 468 -13.39 -6.65 10.92
CA ILE A 468 -14.12 -5.42 11.26
C ILE A 468 -14.77 -5.53 12.65
N GLY A 469 -15.31 -6.70 12.99
CA GLY A 469 -15.86 -7.03 14.31
C GLY A 469 -14.84 -6.90 15.45
N GLU A 470 -13.56 -7.08 15.15
CA GLU A 470 -12.45 -6.84 16.08
C GLU A 470 -12.01 -5.38 16.19
N GLY A 471 -12.67 -4.47 15.46
CA GLY A 471 -12.31 -3.06 15.41
C GLY A 471 -11.12 -2.77 14.49
N LYS A 472 -10.84 -3.64 13.52
CA LYS A 472 -9.77 -3.50 12.53
C LYS A 472 -10.34 -3.11 11.15
N MET A 473 -9.48 -2.71 10.24
CA MET A 473 -9.79 -2.45 8.83
C MET A 473 -9.55 -3.72 8.00
N ALA A 474 -10.53 -4.05 7.16
CA ALA A 474 -10.42 -5.10 6.17
C ALA A 474 -9.82 -4.55 4.87
N VAL A 475 -8.75 -5.17 4.38
CA VAL A 475 -8.03 -4.76 3.18
C VAL A 475 -8.18 -5.82 2.11
N VAL A 476 -8.68 -5.43 0.94
CA VAL A 476 -8.93 -6.35 -0.18
C VAL A 476 -7.92 -6.08 -1.28
N LEU A 477 -7.26 -7.12 -1.78
CA LEU A 477 -6.31 -7.01 -2.89
C LEU A 477 -7.03 -7.16 -4.23
N GLY A 478 -6.88 -6.14 -5.08
CA GLY A 478 -7.34 -6.11 -6.46
C GLY A 478 -6.18 -5.99 -7.45
N ILE A 479 -6.46 -6.13 -8.75
CA ILE A 479 -5.48 -5.87 -9.83
C ILE A 479 -6.09 -4.92 -10.85
N GLU A 480 -5.32 -3.91 -11.23
CA GLU A 480 -5.62 -3.00 -12.33
C GLU A 480 -4.41 -2.88 -13.26
N MET A 481 -4.47 -3.54 -14.42
CA MET A 481 -3.29 -3.64 -15.27
C MET A 481 -3.66 -3.81 -16.73
N SER A 482 -2.96 -3.11 -17.63
CA SER A 482 -3.25 -3.20 -19.08
C SER A 482 -2.99 -4.60 -19.63
N LYS A 483 -1.94 -5.26 -19.14
CA LYS A 483 -1.51 -6.60 -19.58
C LYS A 483 -1.62 -7.63 -18.46
N VAL A 484 -2.82 -7.75 -17.88
CA VAL A 484 -3.04 -8.62 -16.71
C VAL A 484 -2.59 -10.06 -16.97
N MET A 485 -1.84 -10.63 -16.02
CA MET A 485 -1.28 -11.99 -16.10
C MET A 485 -0.38 -12.27 -17.30
N ARG A 486 0.39 -11.29 -17.81
CA ARG A 486 1.18 -11.42 -19.05
C ARG A 486 0.31 -11.84 -20.26
N CYS A 487 -0.96 -11.46 -20.28
CA CYS A 487 -1.86 -11.80 -21.36
C CYS A 487 -2.23 -10.55 -22.18
N GLY A 488 -1.25 -10.07 -22.93
CA GLY A 488 -1.46 -9.10 -24.00
C GLY A 488 -1.87 -9.78 -25.29
N GLU A 489 -1.91 -9.01 -26.37
CA GLU A 489 -2.06 -9.52 -27.72
C GLU A 489 -1.13 -8.74 -28.64
N PHE A 490 -0.64 -9.36 -29.71
CA PHE A 490 0.05 -8.65 -30.78
C PHE A 490 -0.49 -9.05 -32.15
N MET A 491 -0.93 -8.06 -32.94
CA MET A 491 -1.53 -8.23 -34.27
C MET A 491 -2.72 -9.21 -34.29
N GLY A 492 -3.54 -9.18 -33.24
CA GLY A 492 -4.70 -10.05 -33.05
C GLY A 492 -4.36 -11.45 -32.55
N VAL A 493 -3.11 -11.70 -32.15
CA VAL A 493 -2.66 -13.00 -31.61
C VAL A 493 -2.46 -12.86 -30.09
N PRO A 494 -3.22 -13.58 -29.27
CA PRO A 494 -3.01 -13.60 -27.82
C PRO A 494 -1.62 -14.11 -27.44
N GLU A 495 -1.01 -13.49 -26.45
CA GLU A 495 0.30 -13.89 -25.91
C GLU A 495 0.20 -14.95 -24.80
N CYS A 496 -1.02 -15.38 -24.48
CA CYS A 496 -1.28 -16.40 -23.47
C CYS A 496 -2.29 -17.45 -23.96
N THR A 497 -2.31 -18.59 -23.28
CA THR A 497 -3.30 -19.65 -23.49
C THR A 497 -4.35 -19.68 -22.37
N ALA A 498 -5.46 -20.40 -22.58
CA ALA A 498 -6.44 -20.68 -21.54
C ALA A 498 -5.81 -21.37 -20.30
N GLN A 499 -4.81 -22.24 -20.51
CA GLN A 499 -4.10 -22.89 -19.42
C GLN A 499 -3.26 -21.89 -18.62
N ASP A 500 -2.55 -20.99 -19.29
CA ASP A 500 -1.80 -19.91 -18.63
C ASP A 500 -2.69 -19.05 -17.74
N ILE A 501 -3.89 -18.69 -18.22
CA ILE A 501 -4.87 -17.91 -17.46
C ILE A 501 -5.25 -18.65 -16.18
N VAL A 502 -5.58 -19.94 -16.27
CA VAL A 502 -5.96 -20.76 -15.10
C VAL A 502 -4.83 -20.82 -14.08
N GLU A 503 -3.61 -21.13 -14.51
CA GLU A 503 -2.44 -21.27 -13.63
C GLU A 503 -2.10 -19.96 -12.92
N ARG A 504 -2.10 -18.84 -13.65
CA ARG A 504 -1.78 -17.51 -13.11
C ARG A 504 -2.89 -16.98 -12.20
N LEU A 505 -4.17 -17.23 -12.53
CA LEU A 505 -5.29 -16.92 -11.62
C LEU A 505 -5.21 -17.74 -10.34
N ASP A 506 -4.87 -19.03 -10.41
CA ASP A 506 -4.72 -19.87 -9.21
C ASP A 506 -3.61 -19.35 -8.30
N GLN A 507 -2.48 -18.93 -8.88
CA GLN A 507 -1.39 -18.29 -8.13
C GLN A 507 -1.86 -17.00 -7.45
N LEU A 508 -2.48 -16.08 -8.18
CA LEU A 508 -2.96 -14.80 -7.63
C LEU A 508 -4.04 -14.99 -6.56
N TYR A 509 -4.95 -15.94 -6.78
CA TYR A 509 -5.98 -16.28 -5.81
C TYR A 509 -5.38 -16.86 -4.51
N GLN A 510 -4.36 -17.72 -4.61
CA GLN A 510 -3.64 -18.25 -3.44
C GLN A 510 -2.90 -17.14 -2.66
N LEU A 511 -2.42 -16.11 -3.36
CA LEU A 511 -1.77 -14.94 -2.76
C LEU A 511 -2.76 -13.93 -2.16
N GLY A 512 -4.07 -14.17 -2.29
CA GLY A 512 -5.12 -13.37 -1.65
C GLY A 512 -5.80 -12.35 -2.55
N VAL A 513 -5.49 -12.29 -3.85
CA VAL A 513 -6.18 -11.41 -4.79
C VAL A 513 -7.63 -11.86 -4.95
N ARG A 514 -8.58 -10.93 -4.84
CA ARG A 514 -10.03 -11.20 -4.94
C ARG A 514 -10.75 -10.31 -5.93
N ASN A 515 -10.11 -9.26 -6.44
CA ASN A 515 -10.70 -8.30 -7.35
C ASN A 515 -9.82 -8.12 -8.60
N MET A 516 -10.40 -7.96 -9.79
CA MET A 516 -9.62 -7.87 -11.04
C MET A 516 -10.33 -7.05 -12.12
N PHE A 517 -9.54 -6.16 -12.73
CA PHE A 517 -9.84 -5.50 -14.00
C PHE A 517 -9.38 -6.42 -15.15
N PRO A 518 -10.29 -6.89 -16.01
CA PRO A 518 -9.90 -7.69 -17.18
C PRO A 518 -9.10 -6.89 -18.22
N VAL A 519 -9.38 -5.59 -18.32
CA VAL A 519 -8.77 -4.66 -19.27
C VAL A 519 -8.58 -3.32 -18.57
N HIS A 520 -7.49 -2.63 -18.89
CA HIS A 520 -7.19 -1.30 -18.35
C HIS A 520 -6.89 -0.34 -19.52
N LYS A 521 -5.81 0.46 -19.50
CA LYS A 521 -5.56 1.53 -20.48
C LYS A 521 -5.16 1.09 -21.90
N PHE A 522 -4.96 -0.20 -22.17
CA PHE A 522 -4.67 -0.74 -23.52
C PHE A 522 -5.63 -1.88 -23.88
N ASP A 523 -5.85 -2.07 -25.18
CA ASP A 523 -6.45 -3.29 -25.70
C ASP A 523 -5.53 -4.46 -25.34
N ASN A 524 -6.12 -5.61 -25.02
CA ASN A 524 -5.36 -6.81 -24.69
C ASN A 524 -6.07 -8.07 -25.23
N ALA A 525 -5.58 -9.25 -24.86
CA ALA A 525 -6.16 -10.50 -25.31
C ALA A 525 -7.61 -10.73 -24.83
N PHE A 526 -8.06 -10.05 -23.78
CA PHE A 526 -9.38 -10.22 -23.19
C PHE A 526 -10.43 -9.30 -23.80
N GLY A 527 -10.05 -8.10 -24.23
CA GLY A 527 -11.01 -7.18 -24.83
C GLY A 527 -10.45 -5.82 -25.19
N GLY A 528 -11.34 -4.99 -25.72
CA GLY A 528 -11.06 -3.59 -25.99
C GLY A 528 -11.17 -2.73 -24.73
N HIS A 529 -10.30 -1.75 -24.57
CA HIS A 529 -10.40 -0.77 -23.49
C HIS A 529 -11.41 0.35 -23.82
N LEU A 530 -11.89 1.04 -22.78
CA LEU A 530 -12.62 2.29 -22.91
C LEU A 530 -11.63 3.33 -23.45
N PRO A 531 -11.87 3.88 -24.65
CA PRO A 531 -10.97 4.88 -25.19
C PRO A 531 -10.94 6.09 -24.26
N ASP A 532 -9.76 6.41 -23.75
CA ASP A 532 -9.52 7.64 -23.00
C ASP A 532 -9.44 8.80 -23.99
N LEU A 533 -10.58 9.14 -24.59
CA LEU A 533 -10.80 10.41 -25.26
C LEU A 533 -11.24 11.45 -24.24
N SER A 534 -10.94 11.24 -22.95
CA SER A 534 -11.30 12.09 -21.80
C SER A 534 -10.10 12.84 -21.23
N SER A 535 -8.87 12.40 -21.50
CA SER A 535 -7.67 13.22 -21.35
C SER A 535 -7.40 13.91 -22.69
N GLY A 536 -7.29 15.23 -22.69
CA GLY A 536 -6.92 16.01 -23.87
C GLY A 536 -5.47 15.72 -24.30
N ILE A 537 -4.77 16.74 -24.79
CA ILE A 537 -3.35 16.60 -25.10
C ILE A 537 -2.56 16.40 -23.79
N GLY A 538 -1.72 15.36 -23.74
CA GLY A 538 -1.08 14.82 -22.52
C GLY A 538 -0.79 13.32 -22.64
N ILE A 539 -0.95 12.56 -21.54
CA ILE A 539 -0.77 11.09 -21.49
C ILE A 539 -1.58 10.34 -22.56
N GLY A 540 -2.70 10.87 -23.05
CA GLY A 540 -3.53 10.25 -24.10
C GLY A 540 -2.76 9.91 -25.38
N ALA A 541 -1.83 10.75 -25.83
CA ALA A 541 -0.98 10.46 -26.98
C ALA A 541 0.03 9.32 -26.68
N VAL A 542 0.57 9.29 -25.46
CA VAL A 542 1.43 8.21 -24.97
C VAL A 542 0.65 6.91 -24.87
N LEU A 543 -0.60 6.94 -24.42
CA LEU A 543 -1.46 5.75 -24.33
C LEU A 543 -1.86 5.22 -25.70
N TYR A 544 -2.18 6.10 -26.65
CA TYR A 544 -2.49 5.71 -28.02
C TYR A 544 -1.27 5.08 -28.71
N GLY A 545 -0.10 5.71 -28.60
CA GLY A 545 1.16 5.15 -29.08
C GLY A 545 1.54 3.86 -28.34
N GLY A 546 1.30 3.81 -27.03
CA GLY A 546 1.54 2.65 -26.19
C GLY A 546 0.66 1.47 -26.60
N ASN A 547 -0.61 1.69 -26.91
CA ASN A 547 -1.49 0.65 -27.47
C ASN A 547 -0.93 0.11 -28.79
N LEU A 548 -0.45 0.98 -29.68
CA LEU A 548 0.16 0.53 -30.95
C LEU A 548 1.43 -0.30 -30.71
N LEU A 549 2.25 0.06 -29.73
CA LEU A 549 3.47 -0.69 -29.38
C LEU A 549 3.13 -2.04 -28.76
N GLU A 550 2.15 -2.06 -27.84
CA GLU A 550 1.71 -3.26 -27.13
C GLU A 550 1.00 -4.23 -28.08
N THR A 551 0.07 -3.73 -28.90
CA THR A 551 -0.84 -4.57 -29.70
C THR A 551 -0.46 -4.69 -31.17
N GLY A 552 0.47 -3.88 -31.66
CA GLY A 552 0.81 -3.79 -33.07
C GLY A 552 -0.24 -3.07 -33.94
N HIS A 553 -1.35 -2.59 -33.37
CA HIS A 553 -2.37 -1.84 -34.08
C HIS A 553 -2.91 -0.62 -33.29
N PRO A 554 -3.45 0.41 -33.97
CA PRO A 554 -4.13 1.50 -33.29
C PRO A 554 -5.47 1.06 -32.71
N ILE A 555 -6.03 1.83 -31.77
CA ILE A 555 -7.40 1.65 -31.30
C ILE A 555 -8.35 1.85 -32.49
N GLU A 556 -9.26 0.90 -32.69
CA GLU A 556 -10.29 0.98 -33.73
C GLU A 556 -11.60 1.49 -33.15
N PHE A 557 -12.17 2.53 -33.75
CA PHE A 557 -13.42 3.15 -33.30
C PHE A 557 -14.59 2.81 -34.23
N GLU A 558 -15.79 2.77 -33.67
CA GLU A 558 -17.05 2.78 -34.40
C GLU A 558 -18.09 3.67 -33.70
N GLU A 559 -19.14 4.03 -34.42
CA GLU A 559 -20.33 4.66 -33.83
C GLU A 559 -20.98 3.69 -32.82
N CYS A 560 -21.12 4.14 -31.57
CA CYS A 560 -21.92 3.47 -30.57
C CYS A 560 -23.38 3.38 -31.07
N PRO A 561 -24.05 2.22 -30.92
CA PRO A 561 -25.43 2.06 -31.37
C PRO A 561 -26.38 3.12 -30.78
N GLU A 562 -27.05 3.90 -31.63
CA GLU A 562 -27.95 4.99 -31.20
C GLU A 562 -29.08 4.48 -30.27
N GLY A 563 -29.37 5.22 -29.20
CA GLY A 563 -30.46 4.90 -28.27
C GLY A 563 -30.22 3.69 -27.35
N THR A 564 -28.97 3.25 -27.20
CA THR A 564 -28.58 2.16 -26.31
C THR A 564 -27.84 2.67 -25.06
N GLU A 565 -27.55 1.77 -24.11
CA GLU A 565 -26.69 2.05 -22.95
C GLU A 565 -25.24 2.42 -23.33
N TYR A 566 -24.87 2.32 -24.61
CA TYR A 566 -23.54 2.64 -25.13
C TYR A 566 -23.35 4.12 -25.46
N VAL A 567 -24.41 4.94 -25.49
CA VAL A 567 -24.35 6.35 -25.92
C VAL A 567 -24.43 7.31 -24.74
N GLY A 568 -23.58 8.33 -24.76
CA GLY A 568 -23.46 9.34 -23.72
C GLY A 568 -22.16 9.17 -22.94
N ASP A 569 -21.76 10.23 -22.25
CA ASP A 569 -20.58 10.24 -21.40
C ASP A 569 -21.02 10.64 -19.99
N GLU A 570 -20.34 10.09 -18.98
CA GLU A 570 -20.35 10.72 -17.67
C GLU A 570 -19.46 11.97 -17.73
N THR A 571 -19.80 13.02 -16.97
CA THR A 571 -18.92 14.17 -16.82
C THR A 571 -17.58 13.71 -16.25
N ASP A 572 -16.49 14.12 -16.90
CA ASP A 572 -15.11 13.91 -16.40
C ASP A 572 -15.03 14.33 -14.94
N GLN A 573 -14.77 13.35 -14.08
CA GLN A 573 -14.78 13.55 -12.63
C GLN A 573 -13.52 14.29 -12.15
N ASN A 574 -12.52 14.48 -13.03
CA ASN A 574 -11.27 15.23 -12.83
C ASN A 574 -11.12 16.40 -13.84
N ALA A 575 -12.23 17.01 -14.27
CA ALA A 575 -12.30 17.95 -15.41
C ALA A 575 -11.41 19.21 -15.37
N ASP A 576 -10.64 19.45 -14.31
CA ASP A 576 -9.68 20.55 -14.25
C ASP A 576 -8.47 20.27 -15.16
N MET A 577 -8.42 20.99 -16.28
CA MET A 577 -7.32 20.88 -17.26
C MET A 577 -5.99 21.22 -16.60
N GLN A 578 -5.02 20.31 -16.72
CA GLN A 578 -3.66 20.56 -16.28
C GLN A 578 -2.92 21.49 -17.24
N ALA A 579 -1.92 22.21 -16.72
CA ALA A 579 -0.98 22.95 -17.56
C ALA A 579 -0.16 21.95 -18.41
N PHE A 580 0.07 22.28 -19.68
CA PHE A 580 0.86 21.45 -20.58
C PHE A 580 2.24 21.12 -20.02
N GLY A 581 2.64 19.85 -20.05
CA GLY A 581 4.03 19.44 -19.78
C GLY A 581 4.98 19.96 -20.87
N ILE A 582 6.29 19.93 -20.59
CA ILE A 582 7.31 20.37 -21.56
C ILE A 582 7.25 19.54 -22.85
N LEU A 583 6.92 18.24 -22.74
CA LEU A 583 6.74 17.37 -23.89
C LEU A 583 5.47 17.69 -24.68
N ASP A 584 4.38 18.08 -24.01
CA ASP A 584 3.14 18.51 -24.68
C ASP A 584 3.38 19.82 -25.44
N GLN A 585 4.05 20.80 -24.81
CA GLN A 585 4.43 22.06 -25.46
C GLN A 585 5.36 21.81 -26.67
N LEU A 586 6.26 20.84 -26.59
CA LEU A 586 7.18 20.48 -27.67
C LEU A 586 6.48 19.75 -28.82
N LEU A 587 5.58 18.80 -28.51
CA LEU A 587 4.79 18.06 -29.49
C LEU A 587 3.83 18.99 -30.24
N PHE A 588 3.24 19.97 -29.55
CA PHE A 588 2.42 21.01 -30.18
C PHE A 588 3.18 21.99 -31.05
N GLN A 589 4.45 22.26 -30.75
CA GLN A 589 5.31 23.06 -31.63
C GLN A 589 5.76 22.28 -32.88
N ILE A 590 5.65 20.95 -32.86
CA ILE A 590 6.05 20.06 -33.95
C ILE A 590 4.84 19.68 -34.84
N ASP A 591 3.61 19.69 -34.31
CA ASP A 591 2.39 19.50 -35.10
C ASP A 591 1.90 20.80 -35.75
N TYR A 592 1.62 20.72 -37.03
CA TYR A 592 1.58 21.85 -37.95
C TYR A 592 0.18 22.51 -37.98
N LEU A 593 -0.17 23.28 -36.95
CA LEU A 593 -1.31 24.21 -36.98
C LEU A 593 -0.85 25.58 -36.45
N GLY A 594 -0.59 26.49 -37.38
CA GLY A 594 -0.13 27.85 -37.11
C GLY A 594 -1.15 28.72 -36.36
N ASP A 595 -0.60 29.68 -35.63
CA ASP A 595 -1.20 30.95 -35.20
C ASP A 595 -2.43 30.90 -34.26
N ARG A 596 -2.35 30.21 -33.13
CA ARG A 596 -2.94 30.68 -31.84
C ARG A 596 -2.59 29.73 -30.69
N PHE A 597 -1.84 30.21 -29.70
CA PHE A 597 -1.91 29.63 -28.36
C PHE A 597 -3.24 30.06 -27.73
N PRO A 598 -4.08 29.16 -27.19
CA PRO A 598 -5.22 29.56 -26.38
C PRO A 598 -4.71 30.22 -25.09
N GLU A 599 -5.09 31.47 -24.85
CA GLU A 599 -4.66 32.25 -23.67
C GLU A 599 -5.61 32.04 -22.48
N THR A 600 -6.72 31.33 -22.68
CA THR A 600 -7.78 31.12 -21.69
C THR A 600 -8.28 29.66 -21.65
N PRO A 601 -8.76 29.16 -20.49
CA PRO A 601 -9.41 27.85 -20.38
C PRO A 601 -10.59 27.68 -21.34
N GLU A 602 -11.33 28.75 -21.65
CA GLU A 602 -12.45 28.73 -22.60
C GLU A 602 -12.00 28.56 -24.06
N GLU A 603 -10.89 29.17 -24.46
CA GLU A 603 -10.29 28.95 -25.79
C GLU A 603 -9.72 27.53 -25.91
N LEU A 604 -9.19 26.97 -24.81
CA LEU A 604 -8.70 25.60 -24.75
C LEU A 604 -9.83 24.57 -24.82
N LYS A 605 -10.96 24.83 -24.17
CA LYS A 605 -12.18 23.99 -24.22
C LYS A 605 -12.76 23.85 -25.65
N ALA A 606 -12.56 24.87 -26.50
CA ALA A 606 -12.98 24.84 -27.90
C ALA A 606 -12.02 24.05 -28.82
N LEU A 607 -10.79 23.80 -28.35
CA LEU A 607 -9.74 23.02 -29.03
C LEU A 607 -9.62 21.60 -28.47
N ASP A 608 -10.50 21.26 -27.53
CA ASP A 608 -10.52 20.00 -26.83
C ASP A 608 -10.83 18.83 -27.80
N PRO A 609 -9.87 17.95 -28.11
CA PRO A 609 -10.07 16.85 -29.06
C PRO A 609 -11.11 15.82 -28.57
N ARG A 610 -11.54 15.93 -27.31
CA ARG A 610 -12.59 15.15 -26.67
C ARG A 610 -13.99 15.57 -27.10
N GLN A 611 -14.19 16.83 -27.55
CA GLN A 611 -15.53 17.31 -27.83
C GLN A 611 -16.18 16.57 -28.98
N GLY A 612 -17.34 15.97 -28.65
CA GLY A 612 -18.16 15.26 -29.61
C GLY A 612 -17.70 13.84 -29.87
N THR A 613 -16.82 13.21 -29.08
CA THR A 613 -16.43 11.80 -29.27
C THR A 613 -17.27 10.79 -28.48
N GLY A 614 -18.21 11.23 -27.63
CA GLY A 614 -19.05 10.35 -26.81
C GLY A 614 -20.00 9.41 -27.58
N HIS A 615 -20.11 9.62 -28.90
CA HIS A 615 -20.78 8.70 -29.82
C HIS A 615 -19.86 7.57 -30.31
N LEU A 616 -18.57 7.58 -29.97
CA LEU A 616 -17.60 6.58 -30.40
C LEU A 616 -17.38 5.51 -29.33
N CYS A 617 -17.36 4.27 -29.79
CA CYS A 617 -17.07 3.09 -29.00
C CYS A 617 -15.80 2.43 -29.54
N ASN A 618 -14.99 1.84 -28.66
CA ASN A 618 -13.99 0.88 -29.11
C ASN A 618 -14.73 -0.25 -29.86
N ARG A 619 -14.27 -0.53 -31.07
CA ARG A 619 -14.84 -1.55 -31.93
C ARG A 619 -14.71 -2.93 -31.28
N ARG A 620 -13.62 -3.18 -30.56
CA ARG A 620 -13.36 -4.41 -29.82
C ARG A 620 -14.20 -4.45 -28.56
N GLY A 621 -15.00 -5.52 -28.44
CA GLY A 621 -15.67 -5.89 -27.19
C GLY A 621 -14.86 -6.93 -26.42
N LEU A 622 -15.54 -7.77 -25.65
CA LEU A 622 -14.93 -8.93 -24.99
C LEU A 622 -14.58 -9.99 -26.04
N THR A 623 -13.39 -10.56 -25.97
CA THR A 623 -12.93 -11.66 -26.87
C THR A 623 -13.38 -13.02 -26.33
N ASP A 624 -13.16 -14.10 -27.09
CA ASP A 624 -13.38 -15.47 -26.61
C ASP A 624 -12.51 -15.80 -25.37
N LEU A 625 -11.27 -15.30 -25.30
CA LEU A 625 -10.43 -15.43 -24.10
C LEU A 625 -10.93 -14.54 -22.95
N GLY A 626 -11.50 -13.37 -23.25
CA GLY A 626 -12.18 -12.54 -22.26
C GLY A 626 -13.39 -13.25 -21.67
N ASP A 627 -14.26 -13.83 -22.50
CA ASP A 627 -15.39 -14.66 -22.07
C ASP A 627 -14.91 -15.83 -21.19
N PHE A 628 -13.81 -16.48 -21.55
CA PHE A 628 -13.18 -17.53 -20.74
C PHE A 628 -12.65 -17.01 -19.40
N LEU A 629 -11.97 -15.85 -19.39
CA LEU A 629 -11.50 -15.21 -18.16
C LEU A 629 -12.66 -14.91 -17.21
N ILE A 630 -13.75 -14.32 -17.71
CA ILE A 630 -14.94 -14.01 -16.90
C ILE A 630 -15.53 -15.28 -16.27
N GLN A 631 -15.60 -16.38 -17.02
CA GLN A 631 -16.04 -17.67 -16.49
C GLN A 631 -15.10 -18.19 -15.39
N GLU A 632 -13.79 -18.06 -15.56
CA GLU A 632 -12.81 -18.50 -14.55
C GLU A 632 -12.80 -17.61 -13.29
N LEU A 633 -13.10 -16.31 -13.41
CA LEU A 633 -13.31 -15.40 -12.27
C LEU A 633 -14.58 -15.77 -11.50
N VAL A 634 -15.69 -16.01 -12.20
CA VAL A 634 -16.95 -16.50 -11.60
C VAL A 634 -16.73 -17.86 -10.92
N ARG A 635 -15.95 -18.76 -11.52
CA ARG A 635 -15.64 -20.08 -10.94
C ARG A 635 -14.89 -19.97 -9.62
N ARG A 636 -14.05 -18.95 -9.48
CA ARG A 636 -13.25 -18.66 -8.27
C ARG A 636 -13.91 -17.69 -7.30
N LYS A 637 -15.10 -17.18 -7.61
CA LYS A 637 -15.79 -16.16 -6.79
C LYS A 637 -14.99 -14.86 -6.66
N MET A 638 -14.27 -14.49 -7.71
CA MET A 638 -13.52 -13.23 -7.76
C MET A 638 -14.38 -12.08 -8.27
N MET A 639 -14.27 -10.92 -7.64
CA MET A 639 -14.91 -9.68 -8.06
C MET A 639 -14.39 -9.26 -9.44
N ILE A 640 -15.31 -8.78 -10.27
CA ILE A 640 -15.07 -8.38 -11.66
C ILE A 640 -15.30 -6.88 -11.76
N GLU A 641 -14.28 -6.16 -12.22
CA GLU A 641 -14.31 -4.72 -12.42
C GLU A 641 -14.57 -4.39 -13.89
N THR A 642 -15.41 -3.39 -14.13
CA THR A 642 -15.77 -2.92 -15.48
C THR A 642 -15.26 -1.50 -15.77
N ASP A 643 -14.50 -0.92 -14.87
CA ASP A 643 -13.76 0.30 -15.19
C ASP A 643 -12.69 0.05 -16.23
N HIS A 644 -12.40 1.08 -17.02
CA HIS A 644 -11.48 1.12 -18.15
C HIS A 644 -11.75 0.13 -19.29
N ILE A 645 -12.72 -0.77 -19.19
CA ILE A 645 -13.08 -1.69 -20.27
C ILE A 645 -14.06 -1.04 -21.25
N SER A 646 -14.01 -1.41 -22.52
CA SER A 646 -14.93 -0.89 -23.52
C SER A 646 -16.39 -1.11 -23.13
N ARG A 647 -17.27 -0.16 -23.48
CA ARG A 647 -18.71 -0.23 -23.18
C ARG A 647 -19.35 -1.54 -23.65
N LYS A 648 -18.93 -2.04 -24.82
CA LYS A 648 -19.37 -3.34 -25.38
C LYS A 648 -18.97 -4.52 -24.50
N ALA A 649 -17.73 -4.54 -24.02
CA ALA A 649 -17.25 -5.61 -23.16
C ALA A 649 -17.91 -5.53 -21.78
N ALA A 650 -18.08 -4.33 -21.20
CA ALA A 650 -18.82 -4.14 -19.94
C ALA A 650 -20.26 -4.68 -20.05
N ALA A 651 -20.99 -4.34 -21.11
CA ALA A 651 -22.34 -4.87 -21.34
C ALA A 651 -22.36 -6.40 -21.55
N ARG A 652 -21.36 -6.96 -22.24
CA ARG A 652 -21.21 -8.40 -22.41
C ARG A 652 -20.95 -9.11 -21.07
N ILE A 653 -20.11 -8.54 -20.22
CA ILE A 653 -19.87 -9.04 -18.85
C ILE A 653 -21.20 -9.03 -18.09
N LEU A 654 -21.93 -7.91 -18.11
CA LEU A 654 -23.24 -7.79 -17.47
C LEU A 654 -24.28 -8.78 -18.02
N ASP A 655 -24.23 -9.15 -19.30
CA ASP A 655 -25.10 -10.19 -19.88
C ASP A 655 -24.77 -11.59 -19.37
N ILE A 656 -23.50 -11.88 -19.14
CA ILE A 656 -23.02 -13.15 -18.61
C ILE A 656 -23.41 -13.25 -17.14
N THR A 657 -23.08 -12.22 -16.36
CA THR A 657 -23.21 -12.23 -14.90
C THR A 657 -24.66 -12.11 -14.43
N GLN A 658 -25.52 -11.40 -15.17
CA GLN A 658 -26.96 -11.30 -14.86
C GLN A 658 -27.63 -12.67 -14.75
N LYS A 659 -27.30 -13.61 -15.65
CA LYS A 659 -27.88 -14.96 -15.67
C LYS A 659 -27.49 -15.80 -14.46
N LEU A 660 -26.38 -15.42 -13.82
CA LEU A 660 -25.81 -16.08 -12.67
C LEU A 660 -26.16 -15.36 -11.37
N GLY A 661 -26.85 -14.22 -11.42
CA GLY A 661 -27.04 -13.37 -10.24
C GLY A 661 -25.71 -12.94 -9.61
N TYR A 662 -24.69 -12.71 -10.45
CA TYR A 662 -23.33 -12.41 -10.03
C TYR A 662 -23.08 -10.90 -10.12
N PRO A 663 -22.89 -10.18 -9.00
CA PRO A 663 -22.60 -8.75 -9.03
C PRO A 663 -21.26 -8.42 -9.71
N VAL A 664 -21.17 -7.23 -10.30
CA VAL A 664 -19.93 -6.65 -10.83
C VAL A 664 -19.67 -5.28 -10.21
N ILE A 665 -18.46 -4.75 -10.38
CA ILE A 665 -18.02 -3.51 -9.73
C ILE A 665 -17.63 -2.48 -10.78
N ASN A 666 -18.05 -1.24 -10.53
CA ASN A 666 -17.47 -0.03 -11.10
C ASN A 666 -16.93 0.78 -9.91
N SER A 667 -15.63 0.63 -9.63
CA SER A 667 -15.01 1.02 -8.37
C SER A 667 -14.56 2.47 -8.30
N HIS A 668 -14.34 3.16 -9.43
CA HIS A 668 -13.87 4.56 -9.47
C HIS A 668 -14.47 5.41 -10.61
N GLY A 669 -15.72 5.11 -11.00
CA GLY A 669 -16.61 6.09 -11.63
C GLY A 669 -16.57 6.13 -13.16
N GLY A 670 -16.41 7.34 -13.71
CA GLY A 670 -16.62 7.67 -15.14
C GLY A 670 -15.74 6.93 -16.14
N TRP A 671 -14.81 6.10 -15.64
CA TRP A 671 -13.95 5.23 -16.42
C TRP A 671 -14.62 3.92 -16.85
N GLY A 672 -15.85 3.62 -16.38
CA GLY A 672 -16.65 2.46 -16.81
C GLY A 672 -17.67 2.76 -17.93
N GLY A 673 -17.81 4.02 -18.37
CA GLY A 673 -18.69 4.41 -19.47
C GLY A 673 -19.86 5.30 -19.06
N THR A 674 -21.10 4.82 -19.25
CA THR A 674 -22.31 5.65 -19.21
C THR A 674 -23.10 5.49 -17.91
N GLU A 675 -23.91 6.50 -17.58
CA GLU A 675 -24.86 6.43 -16.45
C GLU A 675 -25.81 5.23 -16.54
N ALA A 676 -26.19 4.82 -17.77
CA ALA A 676 -27.05 3.67 -18.00
C ALA A 676 -26.36 2.34 -17.62
N LEU A 677 -25.06 2.20 -17.93
CA LEU A 677 -24.28 1.02 -17.52
C LEU A 677 -24.13 0.96 -16.00
N ARG A 678 -23.84 2.09 -15.35
CA ARG A 678 -23.75 2.16 -13.87
C ARG A 678 -25.09 1.81 -13.21
N ASP A 679 -26.21 2.31 -13.73
CA ASP A 679 -27.55 1.92 -13.26
C ASP A 679 -27.82 0.43 -13.45
N ARG A 680 -27.35 -0.17 -14.56
CA ARG A 680 -27.45 -1.61 -14.80
C ARG A 680 -26.59 -2.44 -13.84
N ILE A 681 -25.38 -1.97 -13.49
CA ILE A 681 -24.51 -2.58 -12.47
C ILE A 681 -25.23 -2.57 -11.12
N ALA A 682 -25.74 -1.41 -10.69
CA ALA A 682 -26.47 -1.28 -9.44
C ALA A 682 -27.72 -2.17 -9.38
N ALA A 683 -28.46 -2.28 -10.49
CA ALA A 683 -29.66 -3.11 -10.57
C ALA A 683 -29.39 -4.62 -10.48
N GLN A 684 -28.17 -5.05 -10.81
CA GLN A 684 -27.70 -6.43 -10.64
C GLN A 684 -27.05 -6.69 -9.26
N GLY A 685 -27.11 -5.71 -8.36
CA GLY A 685 -26.55 -5.81 -7.01
C GLY A 685 -25.06 -5.54 -6.92
N GLY A 686 -24.48 -4.96 -7.98
CA GLY A 686 -23.11 -4.47 -8.04
C GLY A 686 -22.88 -3.17 -7.28
N ILE A 687 -21.62 -2.77 -7.18
CA ILE A 687 -21.18 -1.50 -6.59
C ILE A 687 -20.80 -0.54 -7.70
N THR A 688 -21.18 0.73 -7.51
CA THR A 688 -20.80 1.86 -8.36
C THR A 688 -20.35 2.98 -7.42
N ALA A 689 -19.11 3.43 -7.56
CA ALA A 689 -18.58 4.52 -6.75
C ALA A 689 -17.97 5.59 -7.67
N SER A 690 -18.05 6.84 -7.24
CA SER A 690 -17.39 7.98 -7.87
C SER A 690 -16.18 8.42 -7.04
N PHE A 691 -15.30 9.25 -7.61
CA PHE A 691 -14.22 9.87 -6.84
C PHE A 691 -14.77 10.72 -5.68
N GLY A 692 -13.99 10.79 -4.61
CA GLY A 692 -14.19 11.79 -3.56
C GLY A 692 -14.27 13.21 -4.15
N GLY A 693 -15.20 14.02 -3.68
CA GLY A 693 -15.43 15.39 -4.19
C GLY A 693 -15.35 16.44 -3.10
N THR A 694 -15.55 17.71 -3.44
CA THR A 694 -15.70 18.79 -2.46
C THR A 694 -17.17 19.11 -2.23
N ARG A 695 -17.57 19.24 -0.95
CA ARG A 695 -18.88 19.74 -0.50
C ARG A 695 -20.07 19.24 -1.35
N GLU A 696 -20.71 20.11 -2.12
CA GLU A 696 -21.95 19.88 -2.87
C GLU A 696 -21.77 18.83 -3.96
N ASP A 697 -20.63 18.86 -4.65
CA ASP A 697 -20.28 17.85 -5.66
C ASP A 697 -20.20 16.47 -5.02
N TRP A 698 -19.63 16.37 -3.81
CA TRP A 698 -19.56 15.10 -3.11
C TRP A 698 -20.92 14.62 -2.60
N VAL A 699 -21.75 15.53 -2.06
CA VAL A 699 -23.14 15.23 -1.69
C VAL A 699 -23.90 14.67 -2.89
N ASP A 700 -23.80 15.32 -4.05
CA ASP A 700 -24.49 14.90 -5.27
C ASP A 700 -24.04 13.52 -5.75
N LYS A 701 -22.72 13.26 -5.75
CA LYS A 701 -22.14 11.96 -6.12
C LYS A 701 -22.63 10.85 -5.20
N LEU A 702 -22.55 11.04 -3.88
CA LEU A 702 -22.98 10.05 -2.88
C LEU A 702 -24.49 9.75 -2.98
N VAL A 703 -25.31 10.79 -3.13
CA VAL A 703 -26.76 10.65 -3.32
C VAL A 703 -27.07 9.96 -4.65
N ARG A 704 -26.37 10.32 -5.74
CA ARG A 704 -26.58 9.71 -7.05
C ARG A 704 -26.27 8.23 -7.01
N ASP A 705 -25.10 7.86 -6.51
CA ASP A 705 -24.63 6.47 -6.49
C ASP A 705 -25.44 5.61 -5.51
N GLY A 706 -25.73 6.14 -4.32
CA GLY A 706 -26.50 5.44 -3.30
C GLY A 706 -27.98 5.23 -3.66
N ASN A 707 -28.53 6.08 -4.53
CA ASN A 707 -29.92 5.98 -5.00
C ASN A 707 -30.05 5.40 -6.43
N ARG A 708 -28.98 4.83 -7.00
CA ARG A 708 -29.08 4.10 -8.27
C ARG A 708 -30.13 2.98 -8.20
N PRO A 709 -30.80 2.64 -9.32
CA PRO A 709 -31.85 1.64 -9.33
C PRO A 709 -31.35 0.30 -8.78
N ARG A 710 -31.94 -0.16 -7.66
CA ARG A 710 -31.58 -1.43 -7.04
C ARG A 710 -32.78 -2.09 -6.34
N PRO A 711 -32.93 -3.42 -6.42
CA PRO A 711 -33.86 -4.19 -5.60
C PRO A 711 -33.72 -3.94 -4.09
N ASP A 712 -34.84 -3.92 -3.36
CA ASP A 712 -34.85 -3.61 -1.92
C ASP A 712 -34.11 -4.66 -1.07
N ASP A 713 -34.04 -5.91 -1.51
CA ASP A 713 -33.30 -6.99 -0.86
C ASP A 713 -31.77 -6.89 -1.02
N GLN A 714 -31.30 -5.96 -1.85
CA GLN A 714 -29.88 -5.68 -2.08
C GLN A 714 -29.44 -4.35 -1.43
N LYS A 715 -30.33 -3.70 -0.67
CA LYS A 715 -30.06 -2.47 0.09
C LYS A 715 -29.72 -2.79 1.55
N VAL A 716 -29.16 -1.80 2.25
CA VAL A 716 -28.96 -1.80 3.71
C VAL A 716 -30.03 -0.91 4.31
N GLY A 717 -31.10 -1.51 4.84
CA GLY A 717 -32.34 -0.76 5.09
C GLY A 717 -32.84 -0.09 3.81
N PRO A 718 -33.03 1.25 3.78
CA PRO A 718 -33.43 1.99 2.59
C PRO A 718 -32.27 2.39 1.67
N PHE A 719 -31.01 2.16 2.07
CA PHE A 719 -29.82 2.73 1.42
C PHE A 719 -29.18 1.76 0.43
N GLY A 720 -28.79 2.24 -0.75
CA GLY A 720 -27.97 1.44 -1.68
C GLY A 720 -26.53 1.32 -1.18
N GLY A 721 -26.07 2.27 -0.38
CA GLY A 721 -24.70 2.37 0.11
C GLY A 721 -23.79 2.91 -1.00
N ALA A 722 -23.20 4.08 -0.78
CA ALA A 722 -22.29 4.74 -1.71
C ALA A 722 -20.91 4.87 -1.08
N GLY A 723 -19.96 4.05 -1.51
CA GLY A 723 -18.55 4.26 -1.20
C GLY A 723 -17.98 5.43 -2.00
N PHE A 724 -16.67 5.62 -1.93
CA PHE A 724 -15.97 6.49 -2.85
C PHE A 724 -14.68 5.81 -3.32
N ALA A 725 -14.13 6.31 -4.42
CA ALA A 725 -12.78 5.98 -4.86
C ALA A 725 -11.81 7.09 -4.49
N SER A 726 -10.69 6.74 -3.88
CA SER A 726 -9.57 7.66 -3.77
C SER A 726 -8.72 7.69 -5.03
N ASP A 727 -8.44 6.51 -5.61
CA ASP A 727 -7.44 6.31 -6.69
C ASP A 727 -6.10 7.02 -6.41
N VAL A 728 -5.83 7.11 -5.12
CA VAL A 728 -4.63 7.75 -4.58
C VAL A 728 -3.38 7.03 -5.08
N ASN A 729 -2.39 7.82 -5.50
CA ASN A 729 -1.16 7.36 -6.14
C ASN A 729 -1.36 6.60 -7.49
N GLY A 730 -2.59 6.52 -8.02
CA GLY A 730 -2.92 5.96 -9.35
C GLY A 730 -2.79 6.96 -10.51
N ILE A 731 -2.11 8.09 -10.28
CA ILE A 731 -2.09 9.25 -11.19
C ILE A 731 -3.47 9.96 -11.24
N ALA A 732 -4.26 9.87 -10.16
CA ALA A 732 -5.48 10.65 -9.95
C ALA A 732 -5.29 11.72 -8.87
N GLN A 733 -5.97 12.86 -9.04
CA GLN A 733 -5.98 13.93 -8.03
C GLN A 733 -6.99 13.61 -6.94
N LEU A 734 -6.65 13.96 -5.69
CA LEU A 734 -7.59 13.95 -4.59
C LEU A 734 -8.45 15.23 -4.60
N ALA A 735 -9.45 15.31 -3.71
CA ALA A 735 -10.32 16.48 -3.66
C ALA A 735 -9.53 17.78 -3.36
N ASN A 736 -9.83 18.83 -4.12
CA ASN A 736 -9.12 20.11 -4.07
C ASN A 736 -9.45 20.95 -2.81
N ASN A 737 -8.91 22.17 -2.74
CA ASN A 737 -9.19 23.10 -1.64
C ASN A 737 -10.67 23.56 -1.70
N PRO A 738 -11.50 23.28 -0.67
CA PRO A 738 -12.93 23.54 -0.72
C PRO A 738 -13.33 24.98 -0.34
N GLY A 739 -12.41 25.83 0.14
CA GLY A 739 -12.83 27.15 0.62
C GLY A 739 -11.75 28.04 1.22
N SER A 740 -12.12 28.76 2.27
CA SER A 740 -11.32 29.84 2.86
C SER A 740 -10.76 29.50 4.25
N ALA A 741 -9.79 30.27 4.71
CA ALA A 741 -9.26 30.15 6.09
C ALA A 741 -10.31 30.43 7.17
N GLU A 742 -11.40 31.17 6.87
CA GLU A 742 -12.50 31.37 7.82
C GLU A 742 -13.31 30.09 8.02
N ASP A 743 -13.50 29.30 6.95
CA ASP A 743 -14.18 28.01 7.01
C ASP A 743 -13.36 26.99 7.81
N GLU A 744 -12.03 27.02 7.67
CA GLU A 744 -11.10 26.22 8.48
C GLU A 744 -11.27 26.47 9.97
N ALA A 745 -11.32 27.75 10.38
CA ALA A 745 -11.47 28.13 11.77
C ALA A 745 -12.80 27.67 12.38
N ARG A 746 -13.82 27.39 11.55
CA ARG A 746 -15.12 26.84 11.97
C ARG A 746 -15.16 25.32 11.95
N LEU A 747 -14.23 24.65 11.27
CA LEU A 747 -14.20 23.20 11.13
C LEU A 747 -13.63 22.51 12.39
N TYR A 748 -12.54 23.02 12.95
CA TYR A 748 -11.82 22.34 14.03
C TYR A 748 -12.14 22.85 15.45
N PRO A 749 -12.17 21.97 16.47
CA PRO A 749 -12.24 20.51 16.34
C PRO A 749 -13.64 20.06 15.87
N PHE A 750 -13.72 18.88 15.24
CA PHE A 750 -15.00 18.25 14.87
C PHE A 750 -15.11 16.84 15.44
N THR A 751 -16.33 16.31 15.50
CA THR A 751 -16.61 14.94 15.99
C THR A 751 -16.97 14.04 14.82
N SER A 752 -16.52 12.78 14.88
CA SER A 752 -16.91 11.72 13.94
C SER A 752 -18.43 11.53 13.87
N VAL A 753 -18.91 10.95 12.76
CA VAL A 753 -20.34 10.72 12.52
C VAL A 753 -21.01 9.83 13.58
N ASP A 754 -20.26 8.93 14.21
CA ASP A 754 -20.74 8.10 15.32
C ASP A 754 -20.71 8.78 16.69
N GLY A 755 -20.14 9.99 16.79
CA GLY A 755 -20.02 10.75 18.01
C GLY A 755 -18.89 10.31 18.97
N ARG A 756 -17.97 9.42 18.55
CA ARG A 756 -17.03 8.74 19.46
C ARG A 756 -15.57 9.19 19.36
N VAL A 757 -15.21 9.92 18.31
CA VAL A 757 -13.85 10.41 18.07
C VAL A 757 -13.91 11.91 17.80
N VAL A 758 -13.05 12.67 18.46
CA VAL A 758 -12.86 14.10 18.21
C VAL A 758 -11.57 14.29 17.43
N PHE A 759 -11.65 14.95 16.28
CA PHE A 759 -10.52 15.21 15.40
C PHE A 759 -10.06 16.67 15.52
N HIS A 760 -8.74 16.82 15.56
CA HIS A 760 -8.03 18.10 15.51
C HIS A 760 -7.29 18.20 14.18
N LYS A 761 -6.78 19.40 13.87
CA LYS A 761 -5.97 19.62 12.66
C LYS A 761 -4.79 18.64 12.64
N GLN A 762 -4.62 17.91 11.54
CA GLN A 762 -3.65 16.82 11.46
C GLN A 762 -2.23 17.39 11.52
N LYS A 763 -1.34 16.75 12.28
CA LYS A 763 0.07 17.14 12.37
C LYS A 763 1.02 16.03 11.98
N THR A 764 1.89 16.29 11.02
CA THR A 764 3.01 15.41 10.66
C THR A 764 4.31 16.20 10.70
N GLY A 765 5.21 15.82 11.60
CA GLY A 765 6.45 16.57 11.84
C GLY A 765 6.16 17.98 12.34
N ASP A 766 6.65 18.98 11.62
CA ASP A 766 6.42 20.40 11.91
C ASP A 766 5.19 20.96 11.19
N ARG A 767 4.57 20.18 10.29
CA ARG A 767 3.47 20.65 9.44
C ARG A 767 2.12 20.28 10.03
N GLU A 768 1.25 21.28 10.11
CA GLU A 768 -0.19 21.06 10.24
C GLU A 768 -0.81 20.99 8.85
N PHE A 769 -1.60 19.94 8.62
CA PHE A 769 -2.35 19.70 7.40
C PHE A 769 -3.82 19.99 7.63
N GLY A 770 -4.40 20.80 6.74
CA GLY A 770 -5.83 21.08 6.65
C GLY A 770 -6.23 21.20 5.18
N LEU A 771 -7.53 21.31 4.91
CA LEU A 771 -8.04 21.35 3.53
C LEU A 771 -7.80 22.69 2.81
N TYR A 772 -7.57 23.76 3.60
CA TYR A 772 -7.82 25.15 3.17
C TYR A 772 -6.58 25.96 2.81
N ASP A 773 -5.37 25.45 3.05
CA ASP A 773 -4.11 26.14 2.78
C ASP A 773 -3.63 25.99 1.32
N GLY A 774 -4.54 25.68 0.41
CA GLY A 774 -4.24 25.39 -1.00
C GLY A 774 -3.83 23.94 -1.27
N ARG A 775 -3.81 23.07 -0.25
CA ARG A 775 -3.42 21.66 -0.41
C ARG A 775 -4.57 20.69 -0.61
N GLY A 776 -5.82 21.08 -0.32
CA GLY A 776 -6.97 20.18 -0.40
C GLY A 776 -6.79 18.94 0.48
N VAL A 777 -7.31 17.81 0.03
CA VAL A 777 -7.02 16.50 0.63
C VAL A 777 -5.59 16.11 0.26
N ALA A 778 -4.62 16.56 1.05
CA ALA A 778 -3.20 16.28 0.85
C ALA A 778 -2.84 14.80 1.06
N HIS A 779 -3.53 14.09 1.93
CA HIS A 779 -3.30 12.68 2.23
C HIS A 779 -4.52 12.04 2.88
N TYR A 780 -4.54 10.70 2.98
CA TYR A 780 -5.64 9.92 3.59
C TYR A 780 -6.13 10.43 4.93
N GLY A 781 -5.19 10.96 5.73
CA GLY A 781 -5.49 11.47 7.05
C GLY A 781 -6.50 12.62 7.04
N LEU A 782 -6.84 13.21 5.89
CA LEU A 782 -7.80 14.32 5.78
C LEU A 782 -9.21 13.91 5.30
N TYR A 783 -9.47 12.62 5.05
CA TYR A 783 -10.83 12.15 4.72
C TYR A 783 -11.88 12.45 5.81
N PRO A 784 -11.64 12.19 7.11
CA PRO A 784 -12.47 12.73 8.19
C PRO A 784 -12.80 14.22 8.08
N ASP A 785 -11.81 15.04 7.74
CA ASP A 785 -11.93 16.50 7.64
C ASP A 785 -12.79 16.86 6.42
N GLN A 786 -12.62 16.15 5.31
CA GLN A 786 -13.44 16.28 4.11
C GLN A 786 -14.91 15.90 4.39
N ILE A 787 -15.16 14.84 5.17
CA ILE A 787 -16.52 14.43 5.58
C ILE A 787 -17.15 15.52 6.46
N ALA A 788 -16.39 16.04 7.43
CA ALA A 788 -16.86 17.10 8.30
C ALA A 788 -17.11 18.42 7.53
N ASP A 789 -16.25 18.77 6.57
CA ASP A 789 -16.42 19.93 5.68
C ASP A 789 -17.69 19.79 4.83
N MET A 790 -17.92 18.63 4.22
CA MET A 790 -19.14 18.33 3.47
C MET A 790 -20.40 18.51 4.34
N MET A 791 -20.37 18.02 5.58
CA MET A 791 -21.50 18.10 6.49
C MET A 791 -21.78 19.53 7.00
N LEU A 792 -20.73 20.32 7.21
CA LEU A 792 -20.82 21.63 7.83
C LEU A 792 -21.04 22.76 6.82
N HIS A 793 -20.39 22.68 5.67
CA HIS A 793 -20.24 23.80 4.74
C HIS A 793 -20.88 23.59 3.37
N SER A 794 -21.55 22.46 3.12
CA SER A 794 -22.30 22.27 1.88
C SER A 794 -23.55 23.14 1.85
N ASP A 795 -23.79 23.80 0.71
CA ASP A 795 -25.02 24.57 0.46
C ASP A 795 -26.24 23.70 0.09
N ARG A 796 -26.08 22.37 0.06
CA ARG A 796 -27.18 21.44 -0.22
C ARG A 796 -28.20 21.41 0.94
N PRO A 797 -29.49 21.16 0.66
CA PRO A 797 -30.48 20.94 1.72
C PRO A 797 -30.02 19.90 2.73
N GLN A 798 -30.26 20.14 4.03
CA GLN A 798 -29.85 19.23 5.11
C GLN A 798 -30.31 17.79 4.89
N GLU A 799 -31.50 17.58 4.30
CA GLU A 799 -32.01 16.25 3.98
C GLU A 799 -31.14 15.50 2.95
N LEU A 800 -30.56 16.21 1.97
CA LEU A 800 -29.64 15.61 0.99
C LEU A 800 -28.27 15.36 1.58
N ILE A 801 -27.75 16.29 2.39
CA ILE A 801 -26.50 16.06 3.15
C ILE A 801 -26.68 14.83 4.05
N ASP A 802 -27.83 14.73 4.71
CA ASP A 802 -28.11 13.63 5.61
C ASP A 802 -28.22 12.29 4.89
N ASP A 803 -28.83 12.27 3.70
CA ASP A 803 -28.86 11.11 2.82
C ASP A 803 -27.45 10.73 2.34
N ALA A 804 -26.64 11.69 1.86
CA ALA A 804 -25.25 11.44 1.45
C ALA A 804 -24.43 10.77 2.56
N VAL A 805 -24.52 11.28 3.79
CA VAL A 805 -23.84 10.67 4.96
C VAL A 805 -24.38 9.27 5.25
N ASN A 806 -25.70 9.04 5.11
CA ASN A 806 -26.27 7.71 5.30
C ASN A 806 -25.80 6.71 4.23
N GLN A 807 -25.76 7.13 2.97
CA GLN A 807 -25.24 6.31 1.86
C GLN A 807 -23.76 5.99 2.09
N LEU A 808 -22.95 6.98 2.50
CA LEU A 808 -21.53 6.77 2.79
C LEU A 808 -21.31 5.76 3.92
N PHE A 809 -21.97 5.94 5.07
CA PHE A 809 -21.72 5.12 6.26
C PHE A 809 -22.47 3.77 6.29
N THR A 810 -23.27 3.48 5.26
CA THR A 810 -23.82 2.14 4.98
C THR A 810 -23.07 1.41 3.88
N SER A 811 -22.09 2.06 3.22
CA SER A 811 -21.39 1.51 2.07
C SER A 811 -20.49 0.31 2.40
N ALA A 812 -19.91 0.25 3.60
CA ALA A 812 -19.14 -0.93 4.02
C ALA A 812 -20.02 -2.20 4.09
N GLU A 813 -21.21 -2.09 4.70
CA GLU A 813 -22.18 -3.19 4.73
C GLU A 813 -22.69 -3.54 3.32
N ALA A 814 -22.97 -2.53 2.49
CA ALA A 814 -23.41 -2.77 1.11
C ALA A 814 -22.35 -3.53 0.28
N TYR A 815 -21.07 -3.20 0.47
CA TYR A 815 -19.94 -3.89 -0.16
C TYR A 815 -19.83 -5.34 0.32
N LEU A 816 -19.93 -5.60 1.62
CA LEU A 816 -19.92 -6.96 2.19
C LEU A 816 -21.06 -7.80 1.65
N ARG A 817 -22.29 -7.27 1.62
CA ARG A 817 -23.46 -7.97 1.05
C ARG A 817 -23.28 -8.28 -0.44
N MET A 818 -22.63 -7.39 -1.19
CA MET A 818 -22.28 -7.63 -2.59
C MET A 818 -21.28 -8.79 -2.73
N TRP A 819 -20.22 -8.79 -1.90
CA TRP A 819 -19.22 -9.85 -1.92
C TRP A 819 -19.80 -11.20 -1.47
N GLU A 820 -20.72 -11.21 -0.49
CA GLU A 820 -21.45 -12.42 -0.09
C GLU A 820 -22.34 -12.96 -1.21
N ARG A 821 -22.96 -12.09 -2.02
CA ARG A 821 -23.72 -12.52 -3.21
C ARG A 821 -22.81 -13.16 -4.25
N ILE A 822 -21.61 -12.61 -4.46
CA ILE A 822 -20.59 -13.21 -5.32
C ILE A 822 -20.25 -14.63 -4.84
N GLU A 823 -19.89 -14.79 -3.56
CA GLU A 823 -19.55 -16.12 -3.01
C GLU A 823 -20.70 -17.13 -3.14
N ASN A 824 -21.93 -16.68 -2.94
CA ASN A 824 -23.13 -17.52 -2.99
C ASN A 824 -23.72 -17.73 -4.40
N ALA A 825 -23.20 -17.05 -5.42
CA ALA A 825 -23.73 -17.16 -6.77
C ALA A 825 -23.61 -18.61 -7.30
N PRO A 826 -24.55 -19.10 -8.12
CA PRO A 826 -24.42 -20.40 -8.80
C PRO A 826 -23.20 -20.46 -9.73
N LEU A 827 -22.71 -21.68 -9.97
CA LEU A 827 -21.70 -22.00 -10.98
C LEU A 827 -22.34 -22.50 -12.27
#